data_AF-A0A1Y1UQW6-F1
#
_entry.id   AF-A0A1Y1UQW6-F1
#
_cell.length_a   1.000
_cell.length_b   1.000
_cell.length_c   1.000
_cell.angle_alpha   90.00
_cell.angle_beta   90.00
_cell.angle_gamma   90.00
#
_symmetry.space_group_name_H-M   'P 1'
#
loop_
_entity.id
_entity.type
_entity.pdbx_description
1 polymer ?
#
loop_
_entity_poly.entity_id
_entity_poly.type
_entity_poly.pdbx_seq_one_letter_code
_entity_poly.pdbx_strand_id
1 'polypeptide(L)'
;MATIGNPKYIFLDEPTTGLDPLSRRKIWELLLKKKEGRVIFLTTHYMDEADILADRKLILNKGKIRCLGTSLYLKNHFNMKYNLDVETLQKDKINKLIKSYLPEAEYIENNESNEFESHDNKLYTWRLPLNSSERFASLLNELDSLSGSIINKYALSLPTLEELFIRLEDDINYDDYKKNNNNNNKYINNNNNSNDDSQVLIQTNEDILPKLKSVSKPSNFKLISTLAKYRLKIFLKDKTFAFSAIVLPVILITLTFYLMNKLMFSERIGKYPSKEITIPSMYFNTKMNYASNSTLPFTTQNIIDGVSGKISNVTNVKIDQMEFPKFGDTYYLSSIDGTMNNSNTNTTNTTNTTTDLNINVYYNDTMPHSIPATFNAISNAYLASKNINDRITISNHPFDEKQDTMAIVGLSLLGFMLGVVIVSILNKFGPLTARERINQLLLQLQLNGVSRFTYWISSLITDNSIFLTTCILLMVGGILVRFEPLLDIKILLIILVILIIWSIPTMLYQYIISFFFKKEETAFSGISAINTYPVIIGYIGLVFINSSSYTNLLKGSLYSSKASLFCYVLSAICPAFGIVAMLNSLFTLKMYSVILSNDLTLKTIMNKNNMITPLLIFFIVLSIVYYNILIRLDRKNNQTNKSDIHDLPPKTREIYEKELMEGDDDVRKEFEYVQQHQKELPISTLHLCKEYNISKSKIKDRSRRKAIMAKGCNDYTYGDIHKSVVNPKKFVKTAVVDVNFGVRMHECFGLLGPNGAGKSTTLNTVTATIPQTMGSICYNGIETHQAKLGEVSMGYCPQHDILWKELTLREHIEFFLSIRGYDAKDAKVYATQYINAAGTKRKLSILIAICGYPERILLDEPTAGMDPSTRRLIWNIIKQTKRMNDSALIMTTHSMEEAEHLCDRLAILVNGRLICIGSPEHLKMKFGEGYILELQCQDIDQFHKEMVENGNLFNSNPYDMEKISNNRAKYEVKMTRNLGTVFEKMEKCKKSGLVTDYSFNQTSLEQIFIKFAKKQVNVSNN
;
A
#
# COMPACT_ATOMS: atom_id res chain seq x y z
N MET A 1 19.28 -22.67 -10.27
CA MET A 1 20.23 -22.90 -9.16
C MET A 1 20.25 -24.36 -8.72
N ALA A 2 19.10 -25.00 -8.44
CA ALA A 2 19.05 -26.40 -7.98
C ALA A 2 19.75 -27.43 -8.89
N THR A 3 19.86 -27.17 -10.19
CA THR A 3 20.53 -28.07 -11.16
C THR A 3 22.04 -27.85 -11.30
N ILE A 4 22.58 -26.78 -10.70
CA ILE A 4 24.00 -26.41 -10.77
C ILE A 4 24.81 -27.39 -9.91
N GLY A 5 25.94 -27.89 -10.42
CA GLY A 5 26.81 -28.84 -9.70
C GLY A 5 26.46 -30.33 -9.90
N ASN A 6 25.56 -30.66 -10.84
CA ASN A 6 25.16 -32.04 -11.17
C ASN A 6 24.78 -32.90 -9.94
N PRO A 7 23.83 -32.46 -9.08
CA PRO A 7 23.39 -33.27 -7.95
C PRO A 7 22.67 -34.55 -8.41
N LYS A 8 22.85 -35.65 -7.66
CA LYS A 8 22.17 -36.94 -7.89
C LYS A 8 20.68 -36.91 -7.53
N TYR A 9 20.32 -36.10 -6.52
CA TYR A 9 18.95 -35.93 -6.03
C TYR A 9 18.57 -34.45 -6.12
N ILE A 10 17.42 -34.16 -6.73
CA ILE A 10 16.91 -32.79 -6.90
C ILE A 10 15.51 -32.74 -6.30
N PHE A 11 15.32 -31.85 -5.33
CA PHE A 11 14.00 -31.55 -4.76
C PHE A 11 13.54 -30.20 -5.29
N LEU A 12 12.36 -30.16 -5.90
CA LEU A 12 11.74 -28.96 -6.45
C LEU A 12 10.38 -28.79 -5.79
N ASP A 13 10.20 -27.69 -5.07
CA ASP A 13 8.91 -27.31 -4.54
C ASP A 13 8.25 -26.33 -5.51
N GLU A 14 7.16 -26.76 -6.15
CA GLU A 14 6.35 -25.94 -7.06
C GLU A 14 7.16 -25.13 -8.10
N PRO A 15 8.00 -25.78 -8.92
CA PRO A 15 9.00 -25.09 -9.73
C PRO A 15 8.43 -24.18 -10.83
N THR A 16 7.14 -24.31 -11.18
CA THR A 16 6.52 -23.58 -12.29
C THR A 16 5.30 -22.74 -11.91
N THR A 17 5.05 -22.53 -10.62
CA THR A 17 3.96 -21.68 -10.15
C THR A 17 4.14 -20.22 -10.57
N GLY A 18 3.04 -19.60 -11.03
CA GLY A 18 3.04 -18.22 -11.52
C GLY A 18 3.68 -18.00 -12.91
N LEU A 19 4.13 -19.05 -13.58
CA LEU A 19 4.68 -18.95 -14.94
C LEU A 19 3.60 -19.16 -16.01
N ASP A 20 3.73 -18.42 -17.11
CA ASP A 20 2.93 -18.62 -18.30
C ASP A 20 3.25 -19.98 -18.96
N PRO A 21 2.30 -20.57 -19.73
CA PRO A 21 2.48 -21.91 -20.30
C PRO A 21 3.76 -22.10 -21.12
N LEU A 22 4.21 -21.06 -21.84
CA LEU A 22 5.43 -21.13 -22.64
C LEU A 22 6.70 -21.18 -21.77
N SER A 23 6.78 -20.32 -20.76
CA SER A 23 7.88 -20.36 -19.78
C SER A 23 7.90 -21.65 -18.98
N ARG A 24 6.72 -22.17 -18.62
CA ARG A 24 6.54 -23.45 -17.94
C ARG A 24 7.10 -24.61 -18.78
N ARG A 25 6.74 -24.70 -20.07
CA ARG A 25 7.28 -25.74 -20.97
C ARG A 25 8.79 -25.67 -21.13
N LYS A 26 9.39 -24.47 -21.20
CA LYS A 26 10.86 -24.32 -21.22
C LYS A 26 11.52 -24.93 -19.98
N ILE A 27 10.92 -24.75 -18.80
CA ILE A 27 11.41 -25.37 -17.57
C ILE A 27 11.22 -26.88 -17.63
N TRP A 28 10.06 -27.36 -18.11
CA TRP A 28 9.81 -28.79 -18.26
C TRP A 28 10.80 -29.46 -19.20
N GLU A 29 11.06 -28.89 -20.37
CA GLU A 29 12.08 -29.37 -21.31
C GLU A 29 13.47 -29.40 -20.66
N LEU A 30 13.81 -28.39 -19.87
CA LEU A 30 15.08 -28.35 -19.15
C LEU A 30 15.17 -29.44 -18.09
N LEU A 31 14.10 -29.71 -17.35
CA LEU A 31 14.04 -30.78 -16.35
C LEU A 31 14.11 -32.15 -17.00
N LEU A 32 13.41 -32.36 -18.12
CA LEU A 32 13.46 -33.59 -18.91
C LEU A 32 14.87 -33.85 -19.45
N LYS A 33 15.53 -32.84 -20.02
CA LYS A 33 16.93 -32.93 -20.48
C LYS A 33 17.92 -33.22 -19.36
N LYS A 34 17.61 -32.83 -18.12
CA LYS A 34 18.48 -33.05 -16.95
C LYS A 34 18.09 -34.28 -16.13
N LYS A 35 17.07 -35.03 -16.53
CA LYS A 35 16.57 -36.21 -15.81
C LYS A 35 17.52 -37.41 -15.86
N GLU A 36 18.29 -37.54 -16.93
CA GLU A 36 19.15 -38.72 -17.15
C GLU A 36 20.16 -38.93 -16.00
N GLY A 37 20.12 -40.11 -15.39
CA GLY A 37 20.97 -40.49 -14.26
C GLY A 37 20.65 -39.78 -12.92
N ARG A 38 19.49 -39.14 -12.78
CA ARG A 38 19.11 -38.36 -11.58
C ARG A 38 17.73 -38.74 -11.05
N VAL A 39 17.53 -38.54 -9.75
CA VAL A 39 16.21 -38.62 -9.11
C VAL A 39 15.71 -37.21 -8.87
N ILE A 40 14.59 -36.86 -9.49
CA ILE A 40 13.93 -35.56 -9.31
C ILE A 40 12.63 -35.80 -8.55
N PHE A 41 12.52 -35.22 -7.36
CA PHE A 41 11.28 -35.14 -6.60
C PHE A 41 10.69 -33.75 -6.79
N LEU A 42 9.44 -33.68 -7.26
CA LEU A 42 8.74 -32.42 -7.45
C LEU A 42 7.36 -32.47 -6.81
N THR A 43 6.96 -31.38 -6.18
CA THR A 43 5.59 -31.08 -5.76
C THR A 43 5.02 -30.04 -6.72
N THR A 44 3.74 -30.18 -7.08
CA THR A 44 3.07 -29.25 -7.99
C THR A 44 1.57 -29.24 -7.76
N HIS A 45 0.97 -28.07 -7.96
CA HIS A 45 -0.48 -27.89 -8.04
C HIS A 45 -1.03 -28.05 -9.46
N TYR A 46 -0.17 -28.08 -10.49
CA TYR A 46 -0.58 -28.28 -11.87
C TYR A 46 -0.55 -29.76 -12.21
N MET A 47 -1.72 -30.35 -12.47
CA MET A 47 -1.81 -31.77 -12.78
C MET A 47 -1.12 -32.12 -14.10
N ASP A 48 -1.10 -31.20 -15.07
CA ASP A 48 -0.36 -31.35 -16.33
C ASP A 48 1.16 -31.44 -16.13
N GLU A 49 1.70 -30.68 -15.15
CA GLU A 49 3.13 -30.75 -14.81
C GLU A 49 3.50 -32.13 -14.29
N ALA A 50 2.66 -32.67 -13.39
CA ALA A 50 2.82 -34.01 -12.88
C ALA A 50 2.66 -35.04 -14.01
N ASP A 51 1.68 -34.87 -14.92
CA ASP A 51 1.44 -35.81 -16.01
C ASP A 51 2.67 -35.96 -16.91
N ILE A 52 3.23 -34.82 -17.35
CA ILE A 52 4.35 -34.74 -18.29
C ILE A 52 5.70 -35.12 -17.66
N LEU A 53 6.03 -34.57 -16.48
CA LEU A 53 7.36 -34.73 -15.89
C LEU A 53 7.55 -36.04 -15.13
N ALA A 54 6.52 -36.50 -14.42
CA ALA A 54 6.67 -37.57 -13.43
C ALA A 54 6.46 -38.96 -14.03
N ASP A 55 7.37 -39.89 -13.68
CA ASP A 55 7.20 -41.31 -14.00
C ASP A 55 6.14 -41.94 -13.11
N ARG A 56 6.13 -41.57 -11.82
CA ARG A 56 5.17 -42.03 -10.81
C ARG A 56 4.60 -40.82 -10.08
N LYS A 57 3.28 -40.82 -9.90
CA LYS A 57 2.52 -39.79 -9.21
C LYS A 57 2.04 -40.33 -7.88
N LEU A 58 2.09 -39.49 -6.86
CA LEU A 58 1.63 -39.81 -5.51
C LEU A 58 0.67 -38.71 -5.10
N ILE A 59 -0.58 -39.07 -4.79
CA ILE A 59 -1.59 -38.12 -4.33
C ILE A 59 -1.72 -38.26 -2.81
N LEU A 60 -1.41 -37.17 -2.10
CA LEU A 60 -1.56 -37.05 -0.66
C LEU A 60 -2.90 -36.43 -0.32
N ASN A 61 -3.49 -36.91 0.78
CA ASN A 61 -4.72 -36.36 1.32
C ASN A 61 -4.72 -36.54 2.85
N LYS A 62 -4.91 -35.44 3.60
CA LYS A 62 -4.87 -35.39 5.08
C LYS A 62 -3.68 -36.15 5.69
N GLY A 63 -2.51 -36.05 5.06
CA GLY A 63 -1.27 -36.72 5.48
C GLY A 63 -1.17 -38.22 5.14
N LYS A 64 -2.11 -38.78 4.36
CA LYS A 64 -2.09 -40.18 3.90
C LYS A 64 -1.96 -40.27 2.38
N ILE A 65 -1.24 -41.28 1.90
CA ILE A 65 -1.13 -41.58 0.47
C ILE A 65 -2.42 -42.28 0.04
N ARG A 66 -3.15 -41.69 -0.92
CA ARG A 66 -4.40 -42.27 -1.44
C ARG A 66 -4.18 -43.12 -2.68
N CYS A 67 -3.34 -42.64 -3.59
CA CYS A 67 -2.98 -43.40 -4.77
C CYS A 67 -1.54 -43.12 -5.18
N LEU A 68 -0.93 -44.14 -5.80
CA LEU A 68 0.44 -44.14 -6.27
C LEU A 68 0.49 -44.91 -7.58
N GLY A 69 0.94 -44.29 -8.66
CA GLY A 69 1.00 -44.96 -9.96
C GLY A 69 1.37 -44.04 -11.11
N THR A 70 1.40 -44.60 -12.32
CA THR A 70 1.47 -43.81 -13.57
C THR A 70 0.11 -43.16 -13.85
N SER A 71 0.06 -42.13 -14.70
CA SER A 71 -1.20 -41.44 -15.01
C SER A 71 -2.24 -42.38 -15.59
N LEU A 72 -1.85 -43.22 -16.54
CA LEU A 72 -2.73 -44.19 -17.18
C LEU A 72 -3.20 -45.28 -16.20
N TYR A 73 -2.33 -45.78 -15.32
CA TYR A 73 -2.75 -46.70 -14.26
C TYR A 73 -3.82 -46.07 -13.38
N LEU A 74 -3.62 -44.80 -12.97
CA LEU A 74 -4.59 -44.08 -12.14
C LEU A 74 -5.92 -43.86 -12.90
N LYS A 75 -5.86 -43.39 -14.15
CA LYS A 75 -7.06 -43.16 -14.97
C LYS A 75 -7.89 -44.44 -15.18
N ASN A 76 -7.23 -45.58 -15.42
CA ASN A 76 -7.90 -46.88 -15.57
C ASN A 76 -8.42 -47.42 -14.24
N HIS A 77 -7.63 -47.37 -13.17
CA HIS A 77 -8.01 -47.88 -11.85
C HIS A 77 -9.25 -47.17 -11.29
N PHE A 78 -9.44 -45.89 -11.61
CA PHE A 78 -10.59 -45.09 -11.19
C PHE A 78 -11.73 -45.03 -12.23
N ASN A 79 -11.72 -45.91 -13.25
CA ASN A 79 -12.76 -46.01 -14.30
C ASN A 79 -13.15 -44.65 -14.90
N MET A 80 -12.17 -43.84 -15.32
CA MET A 80 -12.47 -42.57 -15.98
C MET A 80 -13.13 -42.78 -17.36
N LYS A 81 -13.74 -41.73 -17.91
CA LYS A 81 -14.46 -41.78 -19.20
C LYS A 81 -13.82 -40.78 -20.19
N TYR A 82 -13.82 -41.11 -21.48
CA TYR A 82 -13.48 -40.17 -22.56
C TYR A 82 -14.64 -39.23 -22.83
N ASN A 83 -14.37 -38.01 -23.28
CA ASN A 83 -15.42 -37.12 -23.79
C ASN A 83 -15.34 -37.09 -25.33
N LEU A 84 -16.47 -37.32 -25.99
CA LEU A 84 -16.65 -37.22 -27.43
C LEU A 84 -17.53 -35.99 -27.70
N ASP A 85 -16.95 -34.99 -28.36
CA ASP A 85 -17.64 -33.77 -28.77
C ASP A 85 -17.99 -33.86 -30.25
N VAL A 86 -19.24 -33.62 -30.61
CA VAL A 86 -19.72 -33.74 -32.00
C VAL A 86 -20.54 -32.51 -32.39
N GLU A 87 -20.18 -31.89 -33.51
CA GLU A 87 -20.81 -30.69 -34.06
C GLU A 87 -21.89 -31.07 -35.08
N THR A 88 -23.16 -31.03 -34.67
CA THR A 88 -24.29 -31.53 -35.49
C THR A 88 -25.59 -30.77 -35.28
N LEU A 89 -26.45 -30.81 -36.29
CA LEU A 89 -27.83 -30.32 -36.22
C LEU A 89 -28.83 -31.41 -35.75
N GLN A 90 -28.43 -32.69 -35.76
CA GLN A 90 -29.32 -33.85 -35.51
C GLN A 90 -28.85 -34.72 -34.34
N LYS A 91 -28.98 -34.19 -33.11
CA LYS A 91 -28.61 -34.86 -31.84
C LYS A 91 -29.17 -36.29 -31.69
N ASP A 92 -30.45 -36.50 -31.99
CA ASP A 92 -31.13 -37.75 -31.65
C ASP A 92 -30.66 -38.96 -32.47
N LYS A 93 -30.25 -38.74 -33.73
CA LYS A 93 -29.71 -39.82 -34.58
C LYS A 93 -28.35 -40.28 -34.07
N ILE A 94 -27.53 -39.34 -33.61
CA ILE A 94 -26.17 -39.61 -33.14
C ILE A 94 -26.20 -40.24 -31.75
N ASN A 95 -27.12 -39.80 -30.88
CA ASN A 95 -27.31 -40.44 -29.59
C ASN A 95 -27.74 -41.92 -29.75
N LYS A 96 -28.59 -42.23 -30.73
CA LYS A 96 -28.96 -43.62 -31.07
C LYS A 96 -27.78 -44.42 -31.61
N LEU A 97 -26.95 -43.81 -32.47
CA LEU A 97 -25.74 -44.41 -33.01
C LEU A 97 -24.70 -44.71 -31.92
N ILE A 98 -24.41 -43.75 -31.05
CA ILE A 98 -23.45 -43.95 -29.96
C ILE A 98 -23.96 -45.05 -29.02
N LYS A 99 -25.25 -45.05 -28.68
CA LYS A 99 -25.85 -46.09 -27.83
C LYS A 99 -25.90 -47.48 -28.46
N SER A 100 -25.92 -47.61 -29.80
CA SER A 100 -25.88 -48.94 -30.45
C SER A 100 -24.52 -49.62 -30.33
N TYR A 101 -23.43 -48.84 -30.31
CA TYR A 101 -22.08 -49.38 -30.11
C TYR A 101 -21.68 -49.41 -28.62
N LEU A 102 -22.12 -48.42 -27.85
CA LEU A 102 -21.76 -48.17 -26.46
C LEU A 102 -23.02 -47.86 -25.62
N PRO A 103 -23.71 -48.88 -25.08
CA PRO A 103 -24.92 -48.67 -24.28
C PRO A 103 -24.66 -47.93 -22.95
N GLU A 104 -23.43 -47.98 -22.45
CA GLU A 104 -22.97 -47.30 -21.23
C GLU A 104 -22.57 -45.83 -21.44
N ALA A 105 -22.71 -45.29 -22.65
CA ALA A 105 -22.38 -43.90 -22.95
C ALA A 105 -23.38 -42.94 -22.30
N GLU A 106 -22.86 -41.99 -21.51
CA GLU A 106 -23.67 -40.96 -20.85
C GLU A 106 -23.64 -39.67 -21.67
N TYR A 107 -24.80 -39.16 -22.05
CA TYR A 107 -24.90 -37.84 -22.67
C TYR A 107 -24.91 -36.75 -21.59
N ILE A 108 -24.11 -35.71 -21.75
CA ILE A 108 -24.13 -34.54 -20.86
C ILE A 108 -25.15 -33.55 -21.41
N GLU A 109 -26.23 -33.30 -20.67
CA GLU A 109 -27.11 -32.17 -20.97
C GLU A 109 -26.40 -30.87 -20.61
N ASN A 110 -25.81 -30.22 -21.62
CA ASN A 110 -25.42 -28.83 -21.52
C ASN A 110 -26.71 -27.99 -21.47
N ASN A 111 -27.21 -27.70 -20.26
CA ASN A 111 -28.36 -26.82 -20.02
C ASN A 111 -28.08 -25.34 -20.34
N GLU A 112 -26.97 -25.04 -21.02
CA GLU A 112 -26.64 -23.70 -21.49
C GLU A 112 -27.04 -23.62 -22.96
N SER A 113 -28.31 -23.31 -23.19
CA SER A 113 -28.71 -22.67 -24.45
C SER A 113 -27.95 -21.33 -24.54
N ASN A 114 -26.80 -21.36 -25.20
CA ASN A 114 -26.14 -20.16 -25.72
C ASN A 114 -27.09 -19.52 -26.74
N GLU A 115 -28.02 -18.67 -26.29
CA GLU A 115 -28.95 -17.92 -27.17
C GLU A 115 -28.22 -16.92 -28.10
N PHE A 116 -26.89 -16.80 -28.00
CA PHE A 116 -26.07 -15.87 -28.78
C PHE A 116 -25.18 -16.54 -29.84
N GLU A 117 -25.36 -17.83 -30.12
CA GLU A 117 -24.71 -18.45 -31.27
C GLU A 117 -25.48 -18.13 -32.56
N SER A 118 -24.76 -17.55 -33.52
CA SER A 118 -25.21 -17.41 -34.90
C SER A 118 -25.51 -18.78 -35.50
N HIS A 119 -26.80 -19.09 -35.58
CA HIS A 119 -27.58 -20.00 -36.43
C HIS A 119 -27.05 -21.30 -37.04
N ASP A 120 -25.76 -21.65 -37.13
CA ASP A 120 -25.37 -22.76 -38.00
C ASP A 120 -24.88 -24.06 -37.33
N ASN A 121 -24.24 -24.07 -36.16
CA ASN A 121 -23.65 -25.32 -35.64
C ASN A 121 -23.75 -25.48 -34.10
N LYS A 122 -24.45 -26.53 -33.60
CA LYS A 122 -24.52 -26.87 -32.16
C LYS A 122 -23.53 -28.00 -31.81
N LEU A 123 -22.79 -27.85 -30.72
CA LEU A 123 -21.88 -28.85 -30.19
C LEU A 123 -22.57 -29.72 -29.11
N TYR A 124 -22.31 -31.03 -29.13
CA TYR A 124 -22.84 -31.99 -28.16
C TYR A 124 -21.75 -32.92 -27.61
N THR A 125 -21.75 -33.20 -26.30
CA THR A 125 -20.72 -34.00 -25.62
C THR A 125 -21.28 -35.30 -25.04
N TRP A 126 -20.59 -36.42 -25.27
CA TRP A 126 -20.89 -37.75 -24.70
C TRP A 126 -19.69 -38.32 -23.92
N ARG A 127 -19.93 -38.97 -22.79
CA ARG A 127 -18.93 -39.67 -21.98
C ARG A 127 -18.88 -41.16 -22.31
N LEU A 128 -17.72 -41.63 -22.77
CA LEU A 128 -17.48 -43.02 -23.20
C LEU A 128 -16.58 -43.76 -22.19
N PRO A 129 -16.91 -44.98 -21.74
CA PRO A 129 -16.12 -45.71 -20.74
C PRO A 129 -14.78 -46.24 -21.28
N LEU A 130 -13.70 -46.09 -20.49
CA LEU A 130 -12.33 -46.56 -20.81
C LEU A 130 -12.25 -48.06 -21.14
N ASN A 131 -13.03 -48.88 -20.45
CA ASN A 131 -12.99 -50.36 -20.58
C ASN A 131 -13.50 -50.87 -21.93
N SER A 132 -14.07 -49.99 -22.76
CA SER A 132 -14.66 -50.32 -24.07
C SER A 132 -13.86 -49.77 -25.27
N SER A 133 -12.57 -49.43 -25.07
CA SER A 133 -11.71 -48.82 -26.10
C SER A 133 -11.67 -49.60 -27.43
N GLU A 134 -11.78 -50.94 -27.40
CA GLU A 134 -11.79 -51.78 -28.60
C GLU A 134 -12.97 -51.47 -29.54
N ARG A 135 -14.10 -50.99 -29.00
CA ARG A 135 -15.28 -50.63 -29.80
C ARG A 135 -15.23 -49.20 -30.33
N PHE A 136 -14.29 -48.37 -29.85
CA PHE A 136 -14.16 -46.98 -30.29
C PHE A 136 -13.71 -46.91 -31.74
N ALA A 137 -12.82 -47.80 -32.19
CA ALA A 137 -12.36 -47.82 -33.57
C ALA A 137 -13.53 -47.97 -34.56
N SER A 138 -14.46 -48.90 -34.29
CA SER A 138 -15.65 -49.13 -35.13
C SER A 138 -16.60 -47.92 -35.11
N LEU A 139 -16.85 -47.34 -33.93
CA LEU A 139 -17.69 -46.15 -33.80
C LEU A 139 -17.09 -44.94 -34.55
N LEU A 140 -15.80 -44.69 -34.39
CA LEU A 140 -15.11 -43.55 -35.01
C LEU A 140 -15.06 -43.70 -36.54
N ASN A 141 -14.86 -44.92 -37.06
CA ASN A 141 -14.90 -45.17 -38.51
C ASN A 141 -16.30 -44.90 -39.10
N GLU A 142 -17.36 -45.20 -38.36
CA GLU A 142 -18.72 -44.91 -38.81
C GLU A 142 -19.04 -43.40 -38.71
N LEU A 143 -18.58 -42.72 -37.65
CA LEU A 143 -18.66 -41.26 -37.53
C LEU A 143 -17.88 -40.56 -38.67
N ASP A 144 -16.72 -41.10 -39.06
CA ASP A 144 -15.95 -40.65 -40.23
C ASP A 144 -16.75 -40.81 -41.53
N SER A 145 -17.48 -41.93 -41.70
CA SER A 145 -18.32 -42.15 -42.89
C SER A 145 -19.52 -41.18 -42.99
N LEU A 146 -19.98 -40.67 -41.85
CA LEU A 146 -21.09 -39.71 -41.75
C LEU A 146 -20.63 -38.24 -41.81
N SER A 147 -19.31 -38.00 -41.82
CA SER A 147 -18.72 -36.67 -41.91
C SER A 147 -19.03 -36.01 -43.27
N GLY A 148 -19.63 -34.81 -43.23
CA GLY A 148 -20.04 -34.05 -44.42
C GLY A 148 -21.53 -34.14 -44.80
N SER A 149 -22.33 -34.99 -44.14
CA SER A 149 -23.80 -35.04 -44.35
C SER A 149 -24.61 -34.69 -43.10
N ILE A 150 -24.22 -35.24 -41.94
CA ILE A 150 -24.93 -35.05 -40.65
C ILE A 150 -24.00 -34.45 -39.59
N ILE A 151 -22.69 -34.78 -39.66
CA ILE A 151 -21.65 -34.32 -38.75
C ILE A 151 -20.72 -33.38 -39.52
N ASN A 152 -20.49 -32.18 -38.99
CA ASN A 152 -19.49 -31.27 -39.55
C ASN A 152 -18.09 -31.70 -39.10
N LYS A 153 -17.89 -31.81 -37.79
CA LYS A 153 -16.64 -32.25 -37.18
C LYS A 153 -16.93 -32.93 -35.82
N TYR A 154 -16.00 -33.75 -35.37
CA TYR A 154 -16.04 -34.36 -34.04
C TYR A 154 -14.64 -34.43 -33.42
N ALA A 155 -14.58 -34.50 -32.10
CA ALA A 155 -13.36 -34.48 -31.31
C ALA A 155 -13.44 -35.51 -30.18
N LEU A 156 -12.35 -36.24 -29.94
CA LEU A 156 -12.22 -37.16 -28.82
C LEU A 156 -11.19 -36.61 -27.83
N SER A 157 -11.57 -36.43 -26.58
CA SER A 157 -10.71 -35.94 -25.51
C SER A 157 -10.61 -36.93 -24.35
N LEU A 158 -9.40 -37.02 -23.77
CA LEU A 158 -9.11 -37.91 -22.65
C LEU A 158 -9.47 -37.24 -21.32
N PRO A 159 -9.82 -38.05 -20.30
CA PRO A 159 -9.97 -37.54 -18.95
C PRO A 159 -8.65 -36.98 -18.40
N THR A 160 -8.74 -35.84 -17.71
CA THR A 160 -7.58 -35.17 -17.10
C THR A 160 -7.30 -35.70 -15.70
N LEU A 161 -6.05 -35.67 -15.25
CA LEU A 161 -5.71 -36.06 -13.86
C LEU A 161 -6.36 -35.12 -12.82
N GLU A 162 -6.71 -33.90 -13.20
CA GLU A 162 -7.42 -32.97 -12.33
C GLU A 162 -8.86 -33.42 -12.04
N GLU A 163 -9.57 -33.99 -13.03
CA GLU A 163 -10.89 -34.57 -12.79
C GLU A 163 -10.83 -35.72 -11.78
N LEU A 164 -9.78 -36.55 -11.86
CA LEU A 164 -9.52 -37.59 -10.86
C LEU A 164 -9.24 -37.00 -9.48
N PHE A 165 -8.35 -36.00 -9.40
CA PHE A 165 -7.99 -35.35 -8.13
C PHE A 165 -9.22 -34.83 -7.41
N ILE A 166 -10.16 -34.23 -8.16
CA ILE A 166 -11.35 -33.62 -7.57
C ILE A 166 -12.40 -34.65 -7.21
N ARG A 167 -12.56 -35.70 -8.03
CA ARG A 167 -13.40 -36.84 -7.65
C ARG A 167 -12.95 -37.47 -6.33
N LEU A 168 -11.63 -37.61 -6.16
CA LEU A 168 -11.06 -38.09 -4.90
C LEU A 168 -11.33 -37.13 -3.73
N GLU A 169 -11.47 -35.83 -3.99
CA GLU A 169 -11.79 -34.81 -3.00
C GLU A 169 -13.29 -34.87 -2.59
N ASP A 170 -14.18 -34.96 -3.57
CA ASP A 170 -15.63 -35.02 -3.39
C ASP A 170 -16.07 -36.30 -2.64
N ASP A 171 -15.49 -37.46 -2.98
CA ASP A 171 -15.76 -38.74 -2.30
C ASP A 171 -15.47 -38.64 -0.78
N ILE A 172 -14.52 -37.79 -0.37
CA ILE A 172 -14.18 -37.58 1.05
C ILE A 172 -15.17 -36.67 1.74
N ASN A 173 -15.59 -35.59 1.09
CA ASN A 173 -16.61 -34.69 1.65
C ASN A 173 -17.90 -35.48 1.91
N TYR A 174 -18.24 -36.42 1.02
CA TYR A 174 -19.34 -37.35 1.23
C TYR A 174 -19.12 -38.31 2.42
N ASP A 175 -17.94 -38.92 2.55
CA ASP A 175 -17.61 -39.81 3.68
C ASP A 175 -17.60 -39.09 5.03
N ASP A 176 -17.07 -37.86 5.10
CA ASP A 176 -17.09 -37.02 6.30
C ASP A 176 -18.51 -36.53 6.62
N TYR A 177 -19.32 -36.20 5.61
CA TYR A 177 -20.74 -35.85 5.78
C TYR A 177 -21.55 -37.04 6.29
N LYS A 178 -21.31 -38.26 5.77
CA LYS A 178 -21.92 -39.51 6.29
C LYS A 178 -21.49 -39.79 7.72
N LYS A 179 -20.23 -39.57 8.10
CA LYS A 179 -19.77 -39.73 9.49
C LYS A 179 -20.38 -38.70 10.44
N ASN A 180 -20.53 -37.44 10.01
CA ASN A 180 -21.16 -36.40 10.82
C ASN A 180 -22.69 -36.60 10.94
N ASN A 181 -23.36 -37.05 9.87
CA ASN A 181 -24.78 -37.41 9.93
C ASN A 181 -25.04 -38.70 10.71
N ASN A 182 -24.16 -39.70 10.66
CA ASN A 182 -24.30 -40.89 11.50
C ASN A 182 -24.12 -40.59 13.00
N ASN A 183 -23.38 -39.53 13.35
CA ASN A 183 -23.31 -39.05 14.74
C ASN A 183 -24.55 -38.24 15.16
N ASN A 184 -25.29 -37.64 14.22
CA ASN A 184 -26.53 -36.90 14.48
C ASN A 184 -27.82 -37.73 14.31
N ASN A 185 -27.78 -38.85 13.58
CA ASN A 185 -28.92 -39.74 13.33
C ASN A 185 -29.09 -40.84 14.39
N LYS A 186 -28.92 -40.50 15.68
CA LYS A 186 -29.46 -41.32 16.77
C LYS A 186 -30.91 -40.99 17.13
N TYR A 187 -31.51 -40.01 16.45
CA TYR A 187 -32.94 -39.74 16.51
C TYR A 187 -33.48 -39.50 15.11
N ILE A 188 -34.62 -40.15 14.83
CA ILE A 188 -35.42 -40.15 13.60
C ILE A 188 -35.05 -41.29 12.64
N ASN A 189 -35.77 -42.40 12.85
CA ASN A 189 -35.89 -43.50 11.91
C ASN A 189 -37.16 -43.32 11.06
N ASN A 190 -37.07 -43.79 9.81
CA ASN A 190 -38.11 -44.34 8.94
C ASN A 190 -38.50 -43.58 7.66
N ASN A 191 -38.43 -44.37 6.58
CA ASN A 191 -39.10 -44.29 5.28
C ASN A 191 -38.52 -43.33 4.23
N ASN A 192 -37.66 -43.86 3.35
CA ASN A 192 -38.10 -44.29 2.02
C ASN A 192 -36.94 -44.95 1.25
N ASN A 193 -37.20 -46.14 0.72
CA ASN A 193 -36.38 -46.81 -0.27
C ASN A 193 -36.72 -46.24 -1.66
N SER A 194 -35.73 -45.66 -2.32
CA SER A 194 -35.66 -45.61 -3.78
C SER A 194 -34.18 -45.53 -4.18
N ASN A 195 -33.68 -46.65 -4.68
CA ASN A 195 -32.37 -46.75 -5.31
C ASN A 195 -32.44 -46.09 -6.68
N ASP A 196 -31.96 -44.85 -6.79
CA ASP A 196 -31.55 -44.25 -8.05
C ASP A 196 -30.12 -43.74 -7.87
N ASP A 197 -29.15 -44.49 -8.40
CA ASP A 197 -27.74 -44.10 -8.55
C ASP A 197 -27.61 -43.04 -9.66
N SER A 198 -28.29 -41.91 -9.47
CA SER A 198 -28.04 -40.70 -10.25
C SER A 198 -26.99 -39.87 -9.52
N GLN A 199 -25.97 -39.43 -10.26
CA GLN A 199 -24.86 -38.62 -9.77
C GLN A 199 -25.37 -37.38 -9.04
N VAL A 200 -25.44 -37.46 -7.70
CA VAL A 200 -25.67 -36.28 -6.86
C VAL A 200 -24.36 -35.51 -6.84
N LEU A 201 -24.25 -34.50 -7.71
CA LEU A 201 -23.38 -33.36 -7.46
C LEU A 201 -23.85 -32.78 -6.12
N ILE A 202 -23.15 -33.09 -5.04
CA ILE A 202 -23.44 -32.55 -3.72
C ILE A 202 -23.05 -31.08 -3.78
N GLN A 203 -24.01 -30.24 -4.19
CA GLN A 203 -24.01 -28.84 -3.85
C GLN A 203 -24.12 -28.78 -2.33
N THR A 204 -23.00 -28.60 -1.63
CA THR A 204 -23.04 -28.12 -0.25
C THR A 204 -23.87 -26.84 -0.25
N ASN A 205 -24.92 -26.79 0.58
CA ASN A 205 -25.73 -25.57 0.77
C ASN A 205 -24.90 -24.37 1.28
N GLU A 206 -23.60 -24.55 1.54
CA GLU A 206 -22.61 -23.54 1.89
C GLU A 206 -22.01 -22.82 0.65
N ASP A 207 -22.25 -23.31 -0.56
CA ASP A 207 -21.60 -22.83 -1.81
C ASP A 207 -22.46 -21.83 -2.60
N ILE A 208 -23.70 -21.57 -2.16
CA ILE A 208 -24.61 -20.65 -2.84
C ILE A 208 -24.48 -19.27 -2.20
N LEU A 209 -23.96 -18.31 -2.97
CA LEU A 209 -23.91 -16.92 -2.53
C LEU A 209 -25.33 -16.40 -2.21
N PRO A 210 -25.49 -15.60 -1.16
CA PRO A 210 -26.79 -15.06 -0.81
C PRO A 210 -27.28 -14.12 -1.91
N LYS A 211 -28.53 -14.30 -2.33
CA LYS A 211 -29.21 -13.37 -3.23
C LYS A 211 -29.31 -12.01 -2.52
N LEU A 212 -28.52 -11.03 -2.94
CA LEU A 212 -28.66 -9.67 -2.40
C LEU A 212 -29.81 -8.96 -3.12
N LYS A 213 -30.47 -8.05 -2.42
CA LYS A 213 -31.45 -7.15 -3.02
C LYS A 213 -30.72 -6.14 -3.90
N SER A 214 -31.34 -5.73 -5.02
CA SER A 214 -30.87 -4.55 -5.74
C SER A 214 -31.12 -3.32 -4.87
N VAL A 215 -30.10 -2.48 -4.70
CA VAL A 215 -30.16 -1.29 -3.84
C VAL A 215 -29.75 -0.08 -4.65
N SER A 216 -30.43 1.05 -4.43
CA SER A 216 -30.09 2.31 -5.05
C SER A 216 -28.82 2.92 -4.46
N LYS A 217 -28.09 3.68 -5.28
CA LYS A 217 -26.86 4.34 -4.86
C LYS A 217 -27.10 5.25 -3.65
N PRO A 218 -26.30 5.15 -2.57
CA PRO A 218 -26.49 5.97 -1.39
C PRO A 218 -26.17 7.44 -1.66
N SER A 219 -26.74 8.34 -0.86
CA SER A 219 -26.43 9.77 -0.95
C SER A 219 -24.96 10.06 -0.61
N ASN A 220 -24.38 11.09 -1.24
CA ASN A 220 -22.99 11.50 -1.02
C ASN A 220 -22.68 11.75 0.47
N PHE A 221 -23.64 12.28 1.24
CA PHE A 221 -23.47 12.51 2.68
C PHE A 221 -23.36 11.19 3.47
N LYS A 222 -24.22 10.21 3.18
CA LYS A 222 -24.15 8.88 3.81
C LYS A 222 -22.81 8.21 3.49
N LEU A 223 -22.35 8.34 2.24
CA LEU A 223 -21.07 7.81 1.78
C LEU A 223 -19.86 8.50 2.45
N ILE A 224 -19.89 9.81 2.65
CA ILE A 224 -18.87 10.54 3.42
C ILE A 224 -18.83 10.04 4.86
N SER A 225 -19.98 9.86 5.50
CA SER A 225 -20.06 9.39 6.89
C SER A 225 -19.56 7.94 7.04
N THR A 226 -19.90 7.04 6.12
CA THR A 226 -19.41 5.66 6.16
C THR A 226 -17.90 5.61 5.95
N LEU A 227 -17.37 6.29 4.93
CA LEU A 227 -15.93 6.40 4.71
C LEU A 227 -15.21 6.96 5.94
N ALA A 228 -15.76 8.02 6.53
CA ALA A 228 -15.17 8.65 7.70
C ALA A 228 -15.12 7.71 8.91
N LYS A 229 -16.21 6.97 9.16
CA LYS A 229 -16.29 5.99 10.25
C LYS A 229 -15.26 4.87 10.09
N TYR A 230 -15.14 4.29 8.90
CA TYR A 230 -14.21 3.19 8.67
C TYR A 230 -12.74 3.65 8.69
N ARG A 231 -12.46 4.84 8.18
CA ARG A 231 -11.11 5.43 8.25
C ARG A 231 -10.70 5.75 9.68
N LEU A 232 -11.59 6.29 10.51
CA LEU A 232 -11.34 6.47 11.94
C LEU A 232 -11.08 5.12 12.65
N LYS A 233 -11.83 4.07 12.28
CA LYS A 233 -11.62 2.71 12.80
C LYS A 233 -10.25 2.13 12.39
N ILE A 234 -9.79 2.36 11.16
CA ILE A 234 -8.45 1.97 10.69
C ILE A 234 -7.38 2.65 11.57
N PHE A 235 -7.51 3.95 11.81
CA PHE A 235 -6.55 4.70 12.62
C PHE A 235 -6.48 4.27 14.08
N LEU A 236 -7.61 3.92 14.70
CA LEU A 236 -7.64 3.42 16.07
C LEU A 236 -7.11 1.99 16.19
N LYS A 237 -7.27 1.16 15.15
CA LYS A 237 -6.74 -0.21 15.13
C LYS A 237 -5.23 -0.27 14.89
N ASP A 238 -4.68 0.67 14.14
CA ASP A 238 -3.24 0.81 14.00
C ASP A 238 -2.63 1.34 15.30
N LYS A 239 -2.21 0.41 16.16
CA LYS A 239 -1.60 0.71 17.47
C LYS A 239 -0.36 1.58 17.33
N THR A 240 0.42 1.43 16.26
CA THR A 240 1.66 2.19 16.05
C THR A 240 1.35 3.63 15.70
N PHE A 241 0.34 3.83 14.85
CA PHE A 241 -0.17 5.15 14.53
C PHE A 241 -0.79 5.82 15.76
N ALA A 242 -1.72 5.16 16.45
CA ALA A 242 -2.40 5.72 17.62
C ALA A 242 -1.42 6.09 18.75
N PHE A 243 -0.48 5.21 19.09
CA PHE A 243 0.55 5.50 20.09
C PHE A 243 1.39 6.71 19.69
N SER A 244 1.90 6.71 18.47
CA SER A 244 2.82 7.75 18.03
C SER A 244 2.10 9.09 17.79
N ALA A 245 0.85 9.10 17.32
CA ALA A 245 0.11 10.31 16.92
C ALA A 245 -0.65 10.95 18.08
N ILE A 246 -1.10 10.16 19.05
CA ILE A 246 -1.92 10.64 20.18
C ILE A 246 -1.11 10.62 21.47
N VAL A 247 -0.54 9.47 21.84
CA VAL A 247 0.04 9.27 23.18
C VAL A 247 1.40 9.97 23.32
N LEU A 248 2.33 9.72 22.39
CA LEU A 248 3.69 10.27 22.44
C LEU A 248 3.72 11.81 22.49
N PRO A 249 2.96 12.56 21.66
CA PRO A 249 2.94 14.02 21.70
C PRO A 249 2.42 14.56 23.04
N VAL A 250 1.39 13.92 23.62
CA VAL A 250 0.83 14.33 24.92
C VAL A 250 1.83 14.10 26.05
N ILE A 251 2.59 13.01 26.02
CA ILE A 251 3.65 12.77 27.01
C ILE A 251 4.78 13.80 26.87
N LEU A 252 5.23 14.07 25.64
CA LEU A 252 6.29 15.05 25.40
C LEU A 252 5.85 16.46 25.83
N ILE A 253 4.61 16.86 25.50
CA ILE A 253 4.09 18.18 25.86
C ILE A 253 3.96 18.34 27.37
N THR A 254 3.41 17.34 28.07
CA THR A 254 3.18 17.42 29.52
C THR A 254 4.52 17.48 30.25
N LEU A 255 5.51 16.70 29.80
CA LEU A 255 6.88 16.79 30.31
C LEU A 255 7.49 18.18 30.06
N THR A 256 7.33 18.76 28.87
CA THR A 256 7.85 20.11 28.58
C THR A 256 7.18 21.19 29.43
N PHE A 257 5.86 21.12 29.64
CA PHE A 257 5.14 22.02 30.54
C PHE A 257 5.62 21.87 31.98
N TYR A 258 5.85 20.64 32.44
CA TYR A 258 6.32 20.36 33.79
C TYR A 258 7.73 20.92 34.02
N LEU A 259 8.65 20.67 33.08
CA LEU A 259 10.01 21.19 33.13
C LEU A 259 10.02 22.72 33.13
N MET A 260 9.23 23.37 32.26
CA MET A 260 9.17 24.84 32.24
C MET A 260 8.53 25.44 33.48
N ASN A 261 7.48 24.83 34.01
CA ASN A 261 6.86 25.32 35.24
C ASN A 261 7.86 25.25 36.41
N LYS A 262 8.59 24.13 36.52
CA LYS A 262 9.62 23.94 37.55
C LYS A 262 10.79 24.92 37.39
N LEU A 263 11.33 25.07 36.19
CA LEU A 263 12.52 25.88 35.92
C LEU A 263 12.26 27.39 35.95
N MET A 264 11.10 27.86 35.45
CA MET A 264 10.91 29.29 35.16
C MET A 264 9.90 30.00 36.05
N PHE A 265 8.90 29.30 36.59
CA PHE A 265 7.80 29.94 37.35
C PHE A 265 7.97 29.79 38.86
N SER A 266 8.68 28.76 39.35
CA SER A 266 8.97 28.60 40.77
C SER A 266 9.88 29.71 41.35
N GLU A 267 10.74 30.30 40.51
CA GLU A 267 11.70 31.35 40.91
C GLU A 267 11.15 32.79 40.80
N ARG A 268 9.94 33.01 40.24
CA ARG A 268 9.39 34.38 40.03
C ARG A 268 8.96 35.13 41.29
N ILE A 269 8.92 34.46 42.43
CA ILE A 269 8.78 35.12 43.73
C ILE A 269 9.96 34.70 44.60
N GLY A 270 11.16 34.83 44.06
CA GLY A 270 12.32 35.13 44.89
C GLY A 270 12.11 36.51 45.50
N LYS A 271 11.20 36.66 46.46
CA LYS A 271 11.39 37.66 47.50
C LYS A 271 12.74 37.30 48.10
N TYR A 272 13.81 37.94 47.65
CA TYR A 272 15.12 37.74 48.25
C TYR A 272 14.95 38.19 49.70
N PRO A 273 14.93 37.27 50.68
CA PRO A 273 14.69 37.67 52.04
C PRO A 273 15.82 38.60 52.46
N SER A 274 15.50 39.69 53.16
CA SER A 274 16.54 40.50 53.77
C SER A 274 17.41 39.59 54.64
N LYS A 275 18.72 39.65 54.40
CA LYS A 275 19.68 38.85 55.16
C LYS A 275 20.65 39.78 55.86
N GLU A 276 20.75 39.63 57.17
CA GLU A 276 21.76 40.32 57.96
C GLU A 276 23.16 39.81 57.55
N ILE A 277 24.02 40.75 57.20
CA ILE A 277 25.42 40.52 56.85
C ILE A 277 26.23 40.64 58.14
N THR A 278 26.28 39.55 58.90
CA THR A 278 27.19 39.39 60.04
C THR A 278 28.12 38.21 59.76
N ILE A 279 29.39 38.32 60.14
CA ILE A 279 30.39 37.28 59.87
C ILE A 279 29.93 35.90 60.38
N PRO A 280 29.42 35.75 61.62
CA PRO A 280 29.01 34.43 62.13
C PRO A 280 27.77 33.85 61.46
N SER A 281 26.93 34.67 60.82
CA SER A 281 25.71 34.22 60.15
C SER A 281 25.90 33.89 58.66
N MET A 282 26.88 34.53 58.02
CA MET A 282 27.18 34.31 56.59
C MET A 282 28.32 33.34 56.36
N TYR A 283 29.39 33.40 57.17
CA TYR A 283 30.62 32.65 56.95
C TYR A 283 30.99 31.85 58.21
N PHE A 284 30.63 30.57 58.21
CA PHE A 284 30.97 29.66 59.29
C PHE A 284 32.45 29.23 59.20
N ASN A 285 33.15 29.26 60.33
CA ASN A 285 34.50 28.73 60.49
C ASN A 285 35.58 29.42 59.61
N THR A 286 35.49 30.74 59.46
CA THR A 286 36.50 31.57 58.78
C THR A 286 37.45 32.24 59.77
N LYS A 287 38.70 32.47 59.36
CA LYS A 287 39.69 33.25 60.09
C LYS A 287 39.67 34.71 59.66
N MET A 288 39.92 35.61 60.59
CA MET A 288 40.22 37.02 60.30
C MET A 288 41.64 37.31 60.74
N ASN A 289 42.39 38.06 59.94
CA ASN A 289 43.71 38.51 60.36
C ASN A 289 43.70 39.99 60.71
N TYR A 290 44.39 40.33 61.78
CA TYR A 290 44.71 41.70 62.17
C TYR A 290 46.23 41.85 62.09
N ALA A 291 46.74 42.77 61.27
CA ALA A 291 48.18 42.86 61.02
C ALA A 291 48.93 43.37 62.25
N SER A 292 50.04 42.72 62.61
CA SER A 292 50.82 43.03 63.82
C SER A 292 51.53 44.39 63.81
N ASN A 293 51.63 45.03 62.64
CA ASN A 293 52.20 46.37 62.47
C ASN A 293 51.19 47.51 62.68
N SER A 294 49.91 47.20 62.87
CA SER A 294 48.86 48.21 62.91
C SER A 294 48.81 48.97 64.24
N THR A 295 48.69 50.30 64.18
CA THR A 295 48.59 51.19 65.36
C THR A 295 47.13 51.62 65.61
N LEU A 296 46.16 50.76 65.29
CA LEU A 296 44.74 51.08 65.42
C LEU A 296 44.30 51.10 66.90
N PRO A 297 43.26 51.87 67.25
CA PRO A 297 42.81 52.08 68.63
C PRO A 297 42.08 50.88 69.24
N PHE A 298 41.88 49.79 68.49
CA PHE A 298 41.18 48.59 68.94
C PHE A 298 42.09 47.36 68.86
N THR A 299 42.03 46.49 69.87
CA THR A 299 42.83 45.27 69.94
C THR A 299 42.12 44.09 69.27
N THR A 300 42.83 42.98 69.09
CA THR A 300 42.26 41.72 68.61
C THR A 300 41.09 41.24 69.48
N GLN A 301 41.11 41.53 70.78
CA GLN A 301 40.02 41.23 71.71
C GLN A 301 38.76 42.05 71.40
N ASN A 302 38.90 43.33 71.08
CA ASN A 302 37.78 44.19 70.70
C ASN A 302 37.12 43.73 69.38
N ILE A 303 37.89 43.11 68.47
CA ILE A 303 37.36 42.50 67.24
C ILE A 303 36.55 41.24 67.58
N ILE A 304 37.01 40.41 68.52
CA ILE A 304 36.30 39.22 68.99
C ILE A 304 34.99 39.61 69.70
N ASP A 305 35.04 40.65 70.53
CA ASP A 305 33.89 41.17 71.28
C ASP A 305 32.87 41.88 70.36
N GLY A 306 33.37 42.58 69.33
CA GLY A 306 32.57 43.19 68.27
C GLY A 306 31.88 42.17 67.35
N VAL A 307 32.41 40.93 67.26
CA VAL A 307 31.87 39.84 66.44
C VAL A 307 31.39 38.68 67.31
N SER A 308 30.55 38.97 68.30
CA SER A 308 29.71 38.02 69.04
C SER A 308 30.30 36.60 69.26
N GLY A 309 31.53 36.51 69.78
CA GLY A 309 32.10 35.33 70.47
C GLY A 309 32.25 34.01 69.72
N LYS A 310 32.07 33.95 68.38
CA LYS A 310 32.17 32.69 67.60
C LYS A 310 33.23 32.69 66.49
N ILE A 311 34.18 33.62 66.50
CA ILE A 311 35.35 33.54 65.62
C ILE A 311 36.41 32.71 66.34
N SER A 312 36.63 31.49 65.85
CA SER A 312 37.54 30.53 66.49
C SER A 312 39.03 30.82 66.28
N ASN A 313 39.43 31.82 65.49
CA ASN A 313 40.84 32.25 65.37
C ASN A 313 40.96 33.62 64.67
N VAL A 314 41.22 34.69 65.43
CA VAL A 314 41.79 35.93 64.88
C VAL A 314 43.31 35.80 64.91
N THR A 315 43.96 35.87 63.75
CA THR A 315 45.43 35.76 63.67
C THR A 315 46.08 37.14 63.70
N ASN A 316 47.32 37.19 64.21
CA ASN A 316 48.10 38.43 64.31
C ASN A 316 49.41 38.32 63.52
N VAL A 317 49.30 38.13 62.19
CA VAL A 317 50.44 37.88 61.28
C VAL A 317 50.56 39.04 60.29
N LYS A 318 51.80 39.39 59.89
CA LYS A 318 52.02 40.36 58.81
C LYS A 318 51.51 39.80 57.49
N ILE A 319 50.97 40.66 56.62
CA ILE A 319 50.32 40.20 55.40
C ILE A 319 51.26 39.43 54.47
N ASP A 320 52.54 39.82 54.42
CA ASP A 320 53.58 39.16 53.59
C ASP A 320 53.96 37.75 54.08
N GLN A 321 53.57 37.38 55.31
CA GLN A 321 53.90 36.10 55.95
C GLN A 321 52.68 35.15 56.00
N MET A 322 51.58 35.50 55.33
CA MET A 322 50.42 34.62 55.25
C MET A 322 50.66 33.48 54.28
N GLU A 323 50.58 32.25 54.77
CA GLU A 323 50.55 31.07 53.91
C GLU A 323 49.18 30.94 53.21
N PHE A 324 49.20 30.56 51.93
CA PHE A 324 47.99 30.19 51.22
C PHE A 324 47.35 28.95 51.89
N PRO A 325 46.03 28.96 52.16
CA PRO A 325 45.38 27.86 52.84
C PRO A 325 45.46 26.58 52.00
N LYS A 326 45.78 25.45 52.63
CA LYS A 326 45.74 24.13 51.96
C LYS A 326 44.31 23.61 51.95
N PHE A 327 44.02 22.66 51.06
CA PHE A 327 42.68 22.07 50.94
C PHE A 327 42.28 21.39 52.27
N GLY A 328 41.25 21.92 52.93
CA GLY A 328 40.79 21.47 54.27
C GLY A 328 41.02 22.48 55.40
N ASP A 329 41.81 23.53 55.17
CA ASP A 329 42.04 24.60 56.15
C ASP A 329 40.92 25.65 56.14
N THR A 330 40.75 26.31 57.29
CA THR A 330 39.84 27.46 57.44
C THR A 330 40.33 28.65 56.61
N TYR A 331 39.49 29.16 55.71
CA TYR A 331 39.83 30.30 54.86
C TYR A 331 39.89 31.62 55.63
N TYR A 332 40.77 32.52 55.18
CA TYR A 332 40.78 33.91 55.63
C TYR A 332 39.66 34.69 54.96
N LEU A 333 38.82 35.35 55.76
CA LEU A 333 37.78 36.26 55.29
C LEU A 333 38.38 37.58 54.83
N SER A 334 39.24 38.16 55.65
CA SER A 334 39.98 39.39 55.37
C SER A 334 41.19 39.55 56.30
N SER A 335 42.13 40.39 55.86
CA SER A 335 43.19 40.96 56.68
C SER A 335 42.99 42.46 56.84
N ILE A 336 43.09 42.97 58.07
CA ILE A 336 42.95 44.39 58.39
C ILE A 336 44.32 44.94 58.79
N ASP A 337 44.70 46.08 58.22
CA ASP A 337 45.90 46.84 58.57
C ASP A 337 45.55 48.33 58.66
N GLY A 338 46.30 49.13 59.43
CA GLY A 338 45.99 50.55 59.55
C GLY A 338 46.92 51.35 60.44
N THR A 339 46.95 52.66 60.19
CA THR A 339 47.79 53.64 60.89
C THR A 339 46.93 54.73 61.51
N MET A 340 47.26 55.12 62.74
CA MET A 340 46.62 56.23 63.45
C MET A 340 47.58 57.43 63.44
N ASN A 341 47.25 58.45 62.65
CA ASN A 341 48.03 59.68 62.60
C ASN A 341 47.31 60.77 63.40
N ASN A 342 47.89 61.19 64.52
CA ASN A 342 47.43 62.37 65.25
C ASN A 342 48.08 63.61 64.63
N SER A 343 47.34 64.32 63.79
CA SER A 343 47.77 65.62 63.25
C SER A 343 47.31 66.72 64.22
N ASN A 344 48.25 67.26 65.00
CA ASN A 344 47.96 68.45 65.81
C ASN A 344 48.08 69.70 64.92
N THR A 345 46.94 70.22 64.46
CA THR A 345 46.91 71.52 63.77
C THR A 345 46.66 72.62 64.80
N ASN A 346 47.73 73.34 65.19
CA ASN A 346 47.60 74.51 66.05
C ASN A 346 47.08 75.69 65.23
N THR A 347 45.77 75.91 65.27
CA THR A 347 45.16 77.18 64.86
C THR A 347 44.56 77.86 66.08
N THR A 348 44.78 79.17 66.16
CA THR A 348 44.56 80.10 67.29
C THR A 348 43.51 79.64 68.33
N ASN A 349 43.99 79.36 69.54
CA ASN A 349 43.26 79.17 70.81
C ASN A 349 42.23 78.02 70.93
N THR A 350 42.19 77.06 70.00
CA THR A 350 41.49 75.77 70.20
C THR A 350 42.35 74.61 69.70
N THR A 351 42.78 73.72 70.60
CA THR A 351 43.46 72.47 70.22
C THR A 351 42.44 71.46 69.70
N ASN A 352 42.15 71.49 68.40
CA ASN A 352 41.38 70.42 67.76
C ASN A 352 42.35 69.29 67.38
N THR A 353 42.37 68.23 68.16
CA THR A 353 43.06 66.99 67.78
C THR A 353 42.20 66.26 66.75
N THR A 354 42.55 66.35 65.47
CA THR A 354 41.96 65.50 64.42
C THR A 354 42.71 64.17 64.39
N THR A 355 42.01 63.08 64.73
CA THR A 355 42.54 61.72 64.63
C THR A 355 42.18 61.16 63.26
N ASP A 356 43.14 61.08 62.34
CA ASP A 356 42.92 60.47 61.02
C ASP A 356 43.19 58.97 61.12
N LEU A 357 42.12 58.18 60.96
CA LEU A 357 42.13 56.71 60.97
C LEU A 357 42.16 56.19 59.53
N ASN A 358 43.32 55.73 59.09
CA ASN A 358 43.46 55.05 57.79
C ASN A 358 43.44 53.52 58.00
N ILE A 359 42.38 52.86 57.52
CA ILE A 359 42.19 51.41 57.61
C ILE A 359 42.25 50.81 56.20
N ASN A 360 43.21 49.92 55.97
CA ASN A 360 43.36 49.12 54.77
C ASN A 360 42.75 47.74 55.01
N VAL A 361 41.76 47.36 54.19
CA VAL A 361 41.09 46.06 54.26
C VAL A 361 41.44 45.24 53.03
N TYR A 362 42.11 44.11 53.25
CA TYR A 362 42.37 43.11 52.23
C TYR A 362 41.32 42.02 52.35
N TYR A 363 40.45 41.88 51.36
CA TYR A 363 39.31 40.97 51.39
C TYR A 363 39.44 39.85 50.37
N ASN A 364 38.70 38.77 50.58
CA ASN A 364 38.61 37.67 49.62
C ASN A 364 37.49 37.92 48.60
N ASP A 365 37.84 38.06 47.32
CA ASP A 365 36.91 38.34 46.21
C ASP A 365 36.00 37.14 45.85
N THR A 366 36.40 35.92 46.22
CA THR A 366 35.55 34.73 46.03
C THR A 366 34.31 34.73 46.95
N MET A 367 34.31 35.58 47.97
CA MET A 367 33.23 35.71 48.95
C MET A 367 32.42 36.99 48.68
N PRO A 368 31.20 36.91 48.11
CA PRO A 368 30.49 38.07 47.57
C PRO A 368 30.04 39.12 48.60
N HIS A 369 30.02 38.77 49.89
CA HIS A 369 29.68 39.66 51.00
C HIS A 369 30.84 39.81 52.01
N SER A 370 32.07 39.51 51.62
CA SER A 370 33.25 39.66 52.49
C SER A 370 33.48 41.14 52.85
N ILE A 371 33.40 42.05 51.89
CA ILE A 371 33.62 43.50 52.13
C ILE A 371 32.61 44.05 53.16
N PRO A 372 31.28 43.94 52.97
CA PRO A 372 30.34 44.53 53.93
C PRO A 372 30.38 43.85 55.30
N ALA A 373 30.64 42.53 55.35
CA ALA A 373 30.76 41.81 56.62
C ALA A 373 31.99 42.25 57.43
N THR A 374 33.10 42.57 56.74
CA THR A 374 34.34 43.02 57.38
C THR A 374 34.23 44.46 57.85
N PHE A 375 33.56 45.33 57.09
CA PHE A 375 33.20 46.68 57.56
C PHE A 375 32.29 46.67 58.79
N ASN A 376 31.30 45.76 58.82
CA ASN A 376 30.43 45.60 59.99
C ASN A 376 31.25 45.23 61.24
N ALA A 377 32.19 44.29 61.08
CA ALA A 377 33.08 43.87 62.16
C ALA A 377 34.03 44.97 62.63
N ILE A 378 34.63 45.74 61.70
CA ILE A 378 35.50 46.88 62.04
C ILE A 378 34.71 47.95 62.81
N SER A 379 33.50 48.26 62.36
CA SER A 379 32.64 49.27 63.00
C SER A 379 32.28 48.87 64.43
N ASN A 380 31.92 47.60 64.64
CA ASN A 380 31.62 47.07 65.97
C ASN A 380 32.87 46.94 66.87
N ALA A 381 34.04 46.60 66.30
CA ALA A 381 35.29 46.56 67.03
C ALA A 381 35.74 47.96 67.50
N TYR A 382 35.49 48.98 66.68
CA TYR A 382 35.75 50.37 67.06
C TYR A 382 34.81 50.85 68.17
N LEU A 383 33.51 50.52 68.13
CA LEU A 383 32.58 50.81 69.21
C LEU A 383 32.98 50.12 70.52
N ALA A 384 33.39 48.84 70.45
CA ALA A 384 33.91 48.09 71.58
C ALA A 384 35.15 48.76 72.20
N SER A 385 36.04 49.35 71.40
CA SER A 385 37.22 50.08 71.91
C SER A 385 36.90 51.32 72.74
N LYS A 386 35.71 51.92 72.53
CA LYS A 386 35.22 53.05 73.31
C LYS A 386 34.29 52.63 74.47
N ASN A 387 34.21 51.33 74.77
CA ASN A 387 33.31 50.75 75.77
C ASN A 387 31.82 51.03 75.51
N ILE A 388 31.39 51.11 74.25
CA ILE A 388 29.99 51.27 73.87
C ILE A 388 29.40 49.88 73.60
N ASN A 389 28.30 49.52 74.29
CA ASN A 389 27.67 48.20 74.19
C ASN A 389 26.71 48.04 72.99
N ASP A 390 26.41 49.14 72.27
CA ASP A 390 25.55 49.11 71.10
C ASP A 390 26.27 48.48 69.88
N ARG A 391 25.54 47.71 69.07
CA ARG A 391 26.06 47.03 67.87
C ARG A 391 25.38 47.53 66.61
N ILE A 392 26.16 47.74 65.56
CA ILE A 392 25.70 48.03 64.21
C ILE A 392 25.41 46.69 63.52
N THR A 393 24.27 46.59 62.85
CA THR A 393 23.93 45.47 61.97
C THR A 393 23.74 46.00 60.54
N ILE A 394 24.39 45.35 59.58
CA ILE A 394 24.24 45.65 58.15
C ILE A 394 23.35 44.56 57.56
N SER A 395 22.32 44.91 56.80
CA SER A 395 21.48 43.94 56.09
C SER A 395 21.44 44.25 54.60
N ASN A 396 21.46 43.21 53.77
CA ASN A 396 21.24 43.34 52.34
C ASN A 396 19.76 43.13 52.04
N HIS A 397 19.13 44.13 51.41
CA HIS A 397 17.78 44.04 50.89
C HIS A 397 17.81 44.48 49.42
N PRO A 398 18.05 43.56 48.47
CA PRO A 398 17.99 43.90 47.05
C PRO A 398 16.58 44.34 46.67
N PHE A 399 16.46 45.25 45.70
CA PHE A 399 15.16 45.61 45.14
C PHE A 399 14.53 44.39 44.45
N ASP A 400 13.20 44.30 44.49
CA ASP A 400 12.43 43.29 43.76
C ASP A 400 12.52 43.56 42.25
N GLU A 401 13.68 43.27 41.65
CA GLU A 401 13.85 43.33 40.20
C GLU A 401 13.25 42.05 39.61
N LYS A 402 12.13 42.20 38.89
CA LYS A 402 11.54 41.07 38.17
C LYS A 402 12.54 40.64 37.09
N GLN A 403 13.14 39.45 37.21
CA GLN A 403 13.97 38.85 36.15
C GLN A 403 13.10 38.48 34.93
N ASP A 404 12.77 39.48 34.13
CA ASP A 404 11.74 39.40 33.09
C ASP A 404 12.27 38.86 31.76
N THR A 405 13.56 39.03 31.45
CA THR A 405 14.15 38.65 30.16
C THR A 405 14.26 37.14 30.00
N MET A 406 14.76 36.43 31.01
CA MET A 406 14.87 34.97 30.99
C MET A 406 13.49 34.31 30.89
N ALA A 407 12.51 34.84 31.62
CA ALA A 407 11.12 34.41 31.55
C ALA A 407 10.53 34.52 30.14
N ILE A 408 10.70 35.66 29.46
CA ILE A 408 10.21 35.87 28.09
C ILE A 408 10.88 34.90 27.11
N VAL A 409 12.20 34.72 27.23
CA VAL A 409 12.96 33.78 26.39
C VAL A 409 12.49 32.34 26.62
N GLY A 410 12.31 31.91 27.87
CA GLY A 410 11.82 30.57 28.21
C GLY A 410 10.41 30.29 27.68
N LEU A 411 9.49 31.27 27.74
CA LEU A 411 8.15 31.10 27.16
C LEU A 411 8.16 31.10 25.63
N SER A 412 9.05 31.87 24.99
CA SER A 412 9.20 31.81 23.54
C SER A 412 9.70 30.44 23.06
N LEU A 413 10.67 29.87 23.78
CA LEU A 413 11.18 28.51 23.57
C LEU A 413 10.07 27.47 23.76
N LEU A 414 9.21 27.64 24.76
CA LEU A 414 8.06 26.77 24.97
C LEU A 414 7.06 26.88 23.80
N GLY A 415 6.75 28.08 23.32
CA GLY A 415 5.92 28.28 22.13
C GLY A 415 6.48 27.56 20.89
N PHE A 416 7.80 27.57 20.73
CA PHE A 416 8.49 26.80 19.70
C PHE A 416 8.35 25.29 19.88
N MET A 417 8.63 24.76 21.07
CA MET A 417 8.51 23.32 21.36
C MET A 417 7.09 22.81 21.16
N LEU A 418 6.08 23.56 21.64
CA LEU A 418 4.67 23.24 21.40
C LEU A 418 4.36 23.21 19.91
N GLY A 419 4.83 24.21 19.16
CA GLY A 419 4.70 24.28 17.72
C GLY A 419 5.29 23.06 17.00
N VAL A 420 6.50 22.65 17.35
CA VAL A 420 7.18 21.48 16.75
C VAL A 420 6.43 20.19 17.06
N VAL A 421 5.92 20.01 18.29
CA VAL A 421 5.13 18.81 18.64
C VAL A 421 3.84 18.76 17.84
N ILE A 422 3.12 19.88 17.66
CA ILE A 422 1.91 19.93 16.85
C ILE A 422 2.21 19.61 15.38
N VAL A 423 3.32 20.12 14.83
CA VAL A 423 3.78 19.80 13.47
C VAL A 423 4.17 18.31 13.34
N SER A 424 4.73 17.70 14.39
CA SER A 424 5.04 16.27 14.37
C SER A 424 3.80 15.37 14.27
N ILE A 425 2.65 15.82 14.79
CA ILE A 425 1.36 15.11 14.62
C ILE A 425 0.92 15.18 13.17
N LEU A 426 1.00 16.40 12.60
CA LEU A 426 0.64 16.68 11.22
C LEU A 426 1.42 15.83 10.22
N ASN A 427 2.71 15.57 10.44
CA ASN A 427 3.58 14.84 9.50
C ASN A 427 3.11 13.42 9.12
N LYS A 428 2.08 12.88 9.77
CA LYS A 428 1.61 11.50 9.56
C LYS A 428 0.49 11.38 8.54
N PHE A 429 -0.35 12.41 8.38
CA PHE A 429 -1.53 12.33 7.51
C PHE A 429 -1.14 12.39 6.02
N GLY A 430 -0.12 13.18 5.67
CA GLY A 430 0.44 13.20 4.31
C GLY A 430 0.87 11.81 3.79
N PRO A 431 1.77 11.09 4.48
CA PRO A 431 2.20 9.74 4.09
C PRO A 431 1.06 8.73 4.00
N LEU A 432 0.03 8.82 4.84
CA LEU A 432 -1.14 7.94 4.79
C LEU A 432 -1.92 8.11 3.47
N THR A 433 -2.14 9.34 3.02
CA THR A 433 -2.76 9.57 1.70
C THR A 433 -1.87 9.08 0.55
N ALA A 434 -0.54 9.17 0.71
CA ALA A 434 0.39 8.58 -0.26
C ALA A 434 0.29 7.05 -0.28
N ARG A 435 0.18 6.39 0.88
CA ARG A 435 -0.03 4.94 1.01
C ARG A 435 -1.30 4.49 0.29
N GLU A 436 -2.42 5.20 0.50
CA GLU A 436 -3.70 4.87 -0.16
C GLU A 436 -3.65 5.00 -1.69
N ARG A 437 -2.90 5.98 -2.21
CA ARG A 437 -2.69 6.14 -3.65
C ARG A 437 -1.75 5.08 -4.21
N ILE A 438 -0.60 4.83 -3.56
CA ILE A 438 0.42 3.89 -4.04
C ILE A 438 -0.14 2.47 -4.07
N ASN A 439 -0.93 2.09 -3.06
CA ASN A 439 -1.60 0.79 -3.01
C ASN A 439 -2.88 0.73 -3.87
N GLN A 440 -3.19 1.78 -4.63
CA GLN A 440 -4.37 1.86 -5.51
C GLN A 440 -5.74 1.68 -4.80
N LEU A 441 -5.79 1.84 -3.47
CA LEU A 441 -7.04 1.79 -2.69
C LEU A 441 -8.03 2.86 -3.13
N LEU A 442 -7.53 4.06 -3.47
CA LEU A 442 -8.36 5.14 -3.99
C LEU A 442 -9.07 4.75 -5.29
N LEU A 443 -8.40 4.02 -6.19
CA LEU A 443 -8.99 3.57 -7.44
C LEU A 443 -10.08 2.53 -7.17
N GLN A 444 -9.80 1.56 -6.27
CA GLN A 444 -10.78 0.55 -5.88
C GLN A 444 -12.05 1.18 -5.28
N LEU A 445 -11.92 2.24 -4.48
CA LEU A 445 -13.06 3.01 -3.99
C LEU A 445 -13.82 3.71 -5.13
N GLN A 446 -13.11 4.29 -6.10
CA GLN A 446 -13.73 4.97 -7.25
C GLN A 446 -14.57 4.02 -8.11
N LEU A 447 -14.05 2.82 -8.41
CA LEU A 447 -14.75 1.80 -9.19
C LEU A 447 -16.01 1.29 -8.47
N ASN A 448 -16.02 1.30 -7.13
CA ASN A 448 -17.21 0.97 -6.32
C ASN A 448 -18.18 2.16 -6.14
N GLY A 449 -18.03 3.25 -6.90
CA GLY A 449 -18.99 4.35 -6.95
C GLY A 449 -18.69 5.53 -6.00
N VAL A 450 -17.51 5.56 -5.36
CA VAL A 450 -17.07 6.69 -4.53
C VAL A 450 -16.56 7.82 -5.44
N SER A 451 -17.20 8.99 -5.36
CA SER A 451 -16.68 10.17 -6.05
C SER A 451 -15.39 10.70 -5.40
N ARG A 452 -14.56 11.41 -6.15
CA ARG A 452 -13.32 12.01 -5.60
C ARG A 452 -13.60 13.10 -4.59
N PHE A 453 -14.65 13.88 -4.83
CA PHE A 453 -15.09 14.92 -3.91
C PHE A 453 -15.49 14.33 -2.56
N THR A 454 -16.26 13.24 -2.56
CA THR A 454 -16.63 12.52 -1.33
C THR A 454 -15.42 11.94 -0.62
N TYR A 455 -14.44 11.39 -1.36
CA TYR A 455 -13.20 10.88 -0.76
C TYR A 455 -12.42 11.98 -0.05
N TRP A 456 -12.08 13.09 -0.73
CA TRP A 456 -11.27 14.16 -0.13
C TRP A 456 -11.94 14.83 1.06
N ILE A 457 -13.26 15.03 1.01
CA ILE A 457 -14.00 15.58 2.17
C ILE A 457 -14.01 14.57 3.32
N SER A 458 -14.26 13.29 3.06
CA SER A 458 -14.23 12.28 4.12
C SER A 458 -12.86 12.18 4.78
N SER A 459 -11.78 12.23 3.98
CA SER A 459 -10.39 12.27 4.46
C SER A 459 -10.12 13.50 5.31
N LEU A 460 -10.52 14.69 4.85
CA LEU A 460 -10.31 15.94 5.57
C LEU A 460 -11.05 15.94 6.91
N ILE A 461 -12.31 15.47 6.93
CA ILE A 461 -13.12 15.40 8.16
C ILE A 461 -12.47 14.45 9.17
N THR A 462 -12.05 13.25 8.75
CA THR A 462 -11.45 12.28 9.69
C THR A 462 -10.12 12.73 10.24
N ASP A 463 -9.25 13.21 9.35
CA ASP A 463 -7.89 13.56 9.71
C ASP A 463 -7.91 14.80 10.62
N ASN A 464 -8.78 15.77 10.32
CA ASN A 464 -9.02 16.93 11.19
C ASN A 464 -9.66 16.53 12.53
N SER A 465 -10.59 15.57 12.54
CA SER A 465 -11.19 15.10 13.79
C SER A 465 -10.16 14.49 14.73
N ILE A 466 -9.23 13.66 14.23
CA ILE A 466 -8.16 13.07 15.05
C ILE A 466 -7.16 14.14 15.47
N PHE A 467 -6.79 15.05 14.57
CA PHE A 467 -5.92 16.15 14.91
C PHE A 467 -6.50 17.02 16.04
N LEU A 468 -7.78 17.39 15.97
CA LEU A 468 -8.43 18.19 17.00
C LEU A 468 -8.53 17.46 18.33
N THR A 469 -8.85 16.15 18.36
CA THR A 469 -8.88 15.39 19.61
C THR A 469 -7.50 15.33 20.26
N THR A 470 -6.42 15.14 19.48
CA THR A 470 -5.06 15.20 20.02
C THR A 470 -4.73 16.57 20.58
N CYS A 471 -5.10 17.66 19.91
CA CYS A 471 -4.86 19.01 20.39
C CYS A 471 -5.60 19.33 21.68
N ILE A 472 -6.85 18.87 21.82
CA ILE A 472 -7.61 19.00 23.07
C ILE A 472 -6.89 18.26 24.20
N LEU A 473 -6.37 17.05 23.96
CA LEU A 473 -5.58 16.31 24.95
C LEU A 473 -4.28 17.03 25.33
N LEU A 474 -3.60 17.69 24.37
CA LEU A 474 -2.43 18.52 24.66
C LEU A 474 -2.77 19.67 25.63
N MET A 475 -3.92 20.33 25.43
CA MET A 475 -4.39 21.40 26.32
C MET A 475 -4.73 20.89 27.72
N VAL A 476 -5.44 19.76 27.81
CA VAL A 476 -5.76 19.11 29.09
C VAL A 476 -4.47 18.78 29.86
N GLY A 477 -3.45 18.29 29.16
CA GLY A 477 -2.12 18.06 29.73
C GLY A 477 -1.50 19.32 30.35
N GLY A 478 -1.62 20.47 29.69
CA GLY A 478 -1.14 21.76 30.22
C GLY A 478 -1.91 22.24 31.46
N ILE A 479 -3.23 22.01 31.48
CA ILE A 479 -4.09 22.35 32.64
C ILE A 479 -3.73 21.49 33.86
N LEU A 480 -3.48 20.18 33.66
CA LEU A 480 -3.08 19.26 34.74
C LEU A 480 -1.78 19.68 35.44
N VAL A 481 -0.83 20.22 34.66
CA VAL A 481 0.45 20.73 35.17
C VAL A 481 0.34 22.13 35.82
N ARG A 482 -0.86 22.74 35.78
CA ARG A 482 -1.14 24.11 36.26
C ARG A 482 -0.24 25.17 35.60
N PHE A 483 -0.07 25.08 34.28
CA PHE A 483 0.71 26.04 33.52
C PHE A 483 -0.01 27.40 33.41
N GLU A 484 0.55 28.46 33.98
CA GLU A 484 -0.09 29.77 34.17
C GLU A 484 -0.73 30.37 32.89
N PRO A 485 -0.07 30.39 31.71
CA PRO A 485 -0.69 30.90 30.48
C PRO A 485 -1.95 30.15 30.00
N LEU A 486 -2.09 28.86 30.33
CA LEU A 486 -3.22 28.03 29.91
C LEU A 486 -4.38 28.01 30.93
N LEU A 487 -4.19 28.58 32.12
CA LEU A 487 -5.24 28.70 33.13
C LEU A 487 -6.24 29.81 32.79
N ASP A 488 -5.85 30.76 31.94
CA ASP A 488 -6.74 31.83 31.46
C ASP A 488 -7.69 31.32 30.37
N ILE A 489 -8.99 31.25 30.70
CA ILE A 489 -10.05 30.76 29.81
C ILE A 489 -10.08 31.52 28.48
N LYS A 490 -9.80 32.83 28.49
CA LYS A 490 -9.81 33.66 27.26
C LYS A 490 -8.73 33.21 26.28
N ILE A 491 -7.53 32.91 26.78
CA ILE A 491 -6.39 32.48 25.96
C ILE A 491 -6.64 31.06 25.44
N LEU A 492 -7.15 30.17 26.29
CA LEU A 492 -7.50 28.81 25.90
C LEU A 492 -8.47 28.78 24.71
N LEU A 493 -9.53 29.59 24.76
CA LEU A 493 -10.53 29.69 23.68
C LEU A 493 -9.89 30.21 22.38
N ILE A 494 -9.01 31.20 22.47
CA ILE A 494 -8.31 31.75 21.29
C ILE A 494 -7.37 30.70 20.67
N ILE A 495 -6.63 29.93 21.48
CA ILE A 495 -5.77 28.85 20.98
C ILE A 495 -6.61 27.80 20.25
N LEU A 496 -7.78 27.44 20.79
CA LEU A 496 -8.70 26.48 20.16
C LEU A 496 -9.21 26.98 18.79
N VAL A 497 -9.59 28.26 18.69
CA VAL A 497 -9.98 28.89 17.42
C VAL A 497 -8.83 28.90 16.42
N ILE A 498 -7.61 29.21 16.86
CA ILE A 498 -6.41 29.18 16.01
C ILE A 498 -6.17 27.79 15.46
N LEU A 499 -6.24 26.76 16.29
CA LEU A 499 -6.02 25.38 15.88
C LEU A 499 -7.05 24.89 14.85
N ILE A 500 -8.34 25.26 15.01
CA ILE A 500 -9.39 24.89 14.06
C ILE A 500 -9.17 25.55 12.69
N ILE A 501 -8.86 26.85 12.67
CA ILE A 501 -8.68 27.58 11.41
C ILE A 501 -7.37 27.15 10.72
N TRP A 502 -6.31 26.89 11.49
CA TRP A 502 -5.01 26.52 10.97
C TRP A 502 -4.91 25.06 10.50
N SER A 503 -5.69 24.13 11.07
CA SER A 503 -5.63 22.71 10.71
C SER A 503 -6.09 22.44 9.27
N ILE A 504 -7.05 23.19 8.75
CA ILE A 504 -7.61 22.98 7.41
C ILE A 504 -6.58 23.23 6.28
N PRO A 505 -5.93 24.42 6.17
CA PRO A 505 -4.98 24.67 5.10
C PRO A 505 -3.72 23.81 5.20
N THR A 506 -3.30 23.46 6.41
CA THR A 506 -2.14 22.59 6.63
C THR A 506 -2.38 21.15 6.20
N MET A 507 -3.57 20.59 6.45
CA MET A 507 -3.92 19.26 5.93
C MET A 507 -4.00 19.24 4.41
N LEU A 508 -4.62 20.26 3.81
CA LEU A 508 -4.68 20.40 2.34
C LEU A 508 -3.26 20.49 1.73
N TYR A 509 -2.37 21.23 2.37
CA TYR A 509 -0.96 21.33 1.98
C TYR A 509 -0.24 19.97 2.03
N GLN A 510 -0.47 19.16 3.06
CA GLN A 510 0.11 17.81 3.13
C GLN A 510 -0.38 16.90 2.01
N TYR A 511 -1.66 16.97 1.67
CA TYR A 511 -2.23 16.19 0.57
C TYR A 511 -1.59 16.60 -0.77
N ILE A 512 -1.33 17.90 -0.98
CA ILE A 512 -0.61 18.39 -2.17
C ILE A 512 0.81 17.83 -2.22
N ILE A 513 1.56 17.88 -1.11
CA ILE A 513 2.93 17.35 -1.06
C ILE A 513 2.94 15.84 -1.32
N SER A 514 1.93 15.12 -0.84
CA SER A 514 1.87 13.66 -0.99
C SER A 514 1.96 13.22 -2.45
N PHE A 515 1.48 14.03 -3.42
CA PHE A 515 1.56 13.75 -4.87
C PHE A 515 2.98 13.70 -5.45
N PHE A 516 3.97 14.33 -4.81
CA PHE A 516 5.34 14.32 -5.30
C PHE A 516 6.09 13.01 -5.01
N PHE A 517 5.57 12.19 -4.08
CA PHE A 517 6.22 10.95 -3.67
C PHE A 517 5.66 9.73 -4.40
N LYS A 518 6.55 8.84 -4.85
CA LYS A 518 6.19 7.59 -5.54
C LYS A 518 6.30 6.33 -4.65
N LYS A 519 6.98 6.44 -3.50
CA LYS A 519 7.15 5.34 -2.54
C LYS A 519 6.70 5.80 -1.15
N GLU A 520 6.12 4.88 -0.38
CA GLU A 520 5.60 5.12 0.96
C GLU A 520 6.70 5.57 1.95
N GLU A 521 7.81 4.83 2.00
CA GLU A 521 8.95 5.12 2.89
C GLU A 521 9.57 6.50 2.63
N THR A 522 9.68 6.88 1.35
CA THR A 522 10.18 8.20 0.95
C THR A 522 9.21 9.31 1.30
N ALA A 523 7.90 9.04 1.29
CA ALA A 523 6.89 10.01 1.69
C ALA A 523 6.96 10.26 3.20
N PHE A 524 7.13 9.21 4.02
CA PHE A 524 7.21 9.33 5.47
C PHE A 524 8.37 10.23 5.92
N SER A 525 9.58 9.94 5.43
CA SER A 525 10.78 10.73 5.75
C SER A 525 10.76 12.11 5.10
N GLY A 526 10.41 12.19 3.81
CA GLY A 526 10.44 13.42 3.03
C GLY A 526 9.43 14.47 3.49
N ILE A 527 8.18 14.09 3.75
CA ILE A 527 7.14 15.03 4.22
C ILE A 527 7.51 15.57 5.59
N SER A 528 8.03 14.72 6.48
CA SER A 528 8.49 15.15 7.80
C SER A 528 9.60 16.19 7.72
N ALA A 529 10.59 15.99 6.83
CA ALA A 529 11.67 16.95 6.61
C ALA A 529 11.17 18.28 6.01
N ILE A 530 10.28 18.22 5.02
CA ILE A 530 9.70 19.42 4.37
C ILE A 530 8.92 20.28 5.37
N ASN A 531 8.25 19.67 6.35
CA ASN A 531 7.49 20.42 7.34
C ASN A 531 8.33 20.91 8.53
N THR A 532 9.31 20.12 9.00
CA THR A 532 10.07 20.43 10.23
C THR A 532 11.20 21.44 10.01
N TYR A 533 11.98 21.34 8.92
CA TYR A 533 13.11 22.24 8.72
C TYR A 533 12.71 23.71 8.51
N PRO A 534 11.70 24.04 7.68
CA PRO A 534 11.25 25.43 7.55
C PRO A 534 10.73 26.02 8.85
N VAL A 535 10.16 25.20 9.75
CA VAL A 535 9.71 25.64 11.07
C VAL A 535 10.89 26.06 11.95
N ILE A 536 11.94 25.24 12.00
CA ILE A 536 13.17 25.53 12.76
C ILE A 536 13.87 26.78 12.21
N ILE A 537 14.11 26.81 10.90
CA ILE A 537 14.77 27.93 10.21
C ILE A 537 13.94 29.21 10.35
N GLY A 538 12.63 29.10 10.18
CA GLY A 538 11.68 30.20 10.34
C GLY A 538 11.68 30.79 11.74
N TYR A 539 11.74 29.94 12.77
CA TYR A 539 11.78 30.40 14.16
C TYR A 539 13.08 31.13 14.46
N ILE A 540 14.23 30.58 14.05
CA ILE A 540 15.53 31.24 14.19
C ILE A 540 15.53 32.60 13.46
N GLY A 541 14.99 32.64 12.24
CA GLY A 541 14.83 33.88 11.48
C GLY A 541 13.93 34.91 12.18
N LEU A 542 12.81 34.47 12.77
CA LEU A 542 11.91 35.34 13.52
C LEU A 542 12.61 35.95 14.74
N VAL A 543 13.36 35.16 15.51
CA VAL A 543 14.12 35.63 16.68
C VAL A 543 15.20 36.64 16.25
N PHE A 544 15.94 36.36 15.17
CA PHE A 544 16.98 37.25 14.66
C PHE A 544 16.44 38.58 14.15
N ILE A 545 15.30 38.58 13.44
CA ILE A 545 14.67 39.82 12.97
C ILE A 545 14.15 40.63 14.16
N ASN A 546 13.62 39.96 15.19
CA ASN A 546 13.01 40.64 16.33
C ASN A 546 14.02 41.17 17.37
N SER A 547 15.22 40.59 17.47
CA SER A 547 16.27 41.03 18.40
C SER A 547 16.70 42.49 18.16
N SER A 548 16.59 42.97 16.92
CA SER A 548 16.91 44.34 16.52
C SER A 548 15.86 45.39 16.93
N SER A 549 14.71 44.97 17.49
CA SER A 549 13.51 45.81 17.64
C SER A 549 13.09 46.09 19.09
N TYR A 550 14.03 46.05 20.05
CA TYR A 550 13.75 46.37 21.47
C TYR A 550 13.07 47.75 21.67
N THR A 551 13.28 48.71 20.77
CA THR A 551 12.69 50.06 20.82
C THR A 551 11.20 50.12 20.48
N ASN A 552 10.61 49.07 19.88
CA ASN A 552 9.20 49.06 19.48
C ASN A 552 8.24 48.60 20.60
N LEU A 553 8.76 48.08 21.71
CA LEU A 553 7.98 47.73 22.91
C LEU A 553 7.19 48.92 23.46
N LEU A 554 7.78 50.12 23.43
CA LEU A 554 7.19 51.36 23.96
C LEU A 554 6.02 51.88 23.10
N LYS A 555 5.88 51.41 21.84
CA LYS A 555 4.81 51.83 20.90
C LYS A 555 3.62 50.86 20.83
N GLY A 556 3.60 49.81 21.65
CA GLY A 556 2.48 48.85 21.71
C GLY A 556 2.40 47.88 20.53
N SER A 557 3.47 47.72 19.74
CA SER A 557 3.60 46.70 18.69
C SER A 557 4.66 45.68 19.06
N LEU A 558 4.30 44.40 19.14
CA LEU A 558 5.23 43.33 19.53
C LEU A 558 6.24 42.94 18.45
N TYR A 559 5.89 43.11 17.18
CA TYR A 559 6.70 42.68 16.05
C TYR A 559 6.93 43.84 15.09
N SER A 560 8.13 43.89 14.51
CA SER A 560 8.41 44.83 13.41
C SER A 560 7.60 44.45 12.16
N SER A 561 7.28 45.45 11.32
CA SER A 561 6.59 45.20 10.04
C SER A 561 7.38 44.27 9.10
N LYS A 562 8.70 44.16 9.29
CA LYS A 562 9.56 43.23 8.55
C LYS A 562 9.38 41.78 9.04
N ALA A 563 9.24 41.59 10.34
CA ALA A 563 8.97 40.28 10.94
C ALA A 563 7.59 39.74 10.53
N SER A 564 6.56 40.59 10.48
CA SER A 564 5.22 40.17 10.04
C SER A 564 5.20 39.77 8.55
N LEU A 565 5.88 40.53 7.68
CA LEU A 565 6.04 40.18 6.26
C LEU A 565 6.76 38.83 6.10
N PHE A 566 7.86 38.61 6.82
CA PHE A 566 8.59 37.35 6.80
C PHE A 566 7.69 36.17 7.19
N CYS A 567 6.87 36.33 8.24
CA CYS A 567 5.92 35.32 8.66
C CYS A 567 4.84 35.03 7.61
N TYR A 568 4.33 36.04 6.90
CA TYR A 568 3.36 35.80 5.81
C TYR A 568 3.97 35.01 4.66
N VAL A 569 5.17 35.39 4.21
CA VAL A 569 5.85 34.69 3.11
C VAL A 569 6.15 33.25 3.49
N LEU A 570 6.67 33.02 4.71
CA LEU A 570 7.03 31.68 5.14
C LEU A 570 5.80 30.81 5.41
N SER A 571 4.73 31.37 5.99
CA SER A 571 3.46 30.63 6.18
C SER A 571 2.73 30.34 4.87
N ALA A 572 2.95 31.13 3.81
CA ALA A 572 2.42 30.84 2.46
C ALA A 572 3.11 29.62 1.81
N ILE A 573 4.42 29.46 2.05
CA ILE A 573 5.22 28.37 1.50
C ILE A 573 5.09 27.10 2.36
N CYS A 574 5.13 27.27 3.69
CA CYS A 574 5.03 26.22 4.68
C CYS A 574 4.02 26.64 5.77
N PRO A 575 2.73 26.29 5.60
CA PRO A 575 1.68 26.60 6.57
C PRO A 575 1.97 26.10 7.99
N ALA A 576 2.77 25.04 8.10
CA ALA A 576 3.20 24.47 9.37
C ALA A 576 3.93 25.48 10.28
N PHE A 577 4.63 26.48 9.70
CA PHE A 577 5.31 27.51 10.48
C PHE A 577 4.35 28.47 11.19
N GLY A 578 3.19 28.78 10.61
CA GLY A 578 2.38 29.87 11.13
C GLY A 578 1.77 29.60 12.51
N ILE A 579 1.55 28.34 12.91
CA ILE A 579 1.13 28.05 14.29
C ILE A 579 2.20 28.42 15.31
N VAL A 580 3.47 28.21 14.97
CA VAL A 580 4.59 28.51 15.86
C VAL A 580 4.67 30.01 16.09
N ALA A 581 4.54 30.79 15.01
CA ALA A 581 4.50 32.25 15.09
C ALA A 581 3.31 32.75 15.92
N MET A 582 2.12 32.16 15.75
CA MET A 582 0.90 32.55 16.47
C MET A 582 0.96 32.16 17.97
N LEU A 583 1.37 30.95 18.30
CA LEU A 583 1.55 30.52 19.69
C LEU A 583 2.61 31.35 20.42
N ASN A 584 3.75 31.61 19.77
CA ASN A 584 4.80 32.45 20.33
C ASN A 584 4.29 33.89 20.58
N SER A 585 3.54 34.47 19.64
CA SER A 585 2.92 35.79 19.82
C SER A 585 1.90 35.83 20.97
N LEU A 586 1.13 34.77 21.19
CA LEU A 586 0.17 34.68 22.29
C LEU A 586 0.85 34.57 23.66
N PHE A 587 1.85 33.69 23.79
CA PHE A 587 2.57 33.54 25.06
C PHE A 587 3.36 34.78 25.43
N THR A 588 3.97 35.44 24.44
CA THR A 588 4.64 36.74 24.67
C THR A 588 3.64 37.82 25.09
N LEU A 589 2.46 37.93 24.45
CA LEU A 589 1.39 38.85 24.88
C LEU A 589 0.95 38.61 26.33
N LYS A 590 0.76 37.35 26.75
CA LYS A 590 0.39 37.02 28.13
C LYS A 590 1.47 37.48 29.10
N MET A 591 2.74 37.28 28.77
CA MET A 591 3.84 37.77 29.60
C MET A 591 3.82 39.29 29.74
N TYR A 592 3.63 40.03 28.65
CA TYR A 592 3.52 41.49 28.75
C TYR A 592 2.38 41.94 29.65
N SER A 593 1.23 41.25 29.61
CA SER A 593 0.11 41.58 30.50
C SER A 593 0.44 41.35 31.98
N VAL A 594 1.21 40.30 32.29
CA VAL A 594 1.65 39.99 33.66
C VAL A 594 2.71 40.99 34.13
N ILE A 595 3.63 41.39 33.25
CA ILE A 595 4.70 42.35 33.57
C ILE A 595 4.12 43.75 33.83
N LEU A 596 3.25 44.23 32.94
CA LEU A 596 2.62 45.56 33.00
C LEU A 596 1.42 45.64 33.95
N SER A 597 1.03 44.54 34.60
CA SER A 597 -0.17 44.45 35.47
C SER A 597 -1.45 44.98 34.80
N ASN A 598 -1.54 44.87 33.47
CA ASN A 598 -2.68 45.32 32.68
C ASN A 598 -3.51 44.11 32.25
N ASP A 599 -4.84 44.19 32.42
CA ASP A 599 -5.74 43.15 31.97
C ASP A 599 -5.69 42.98 30.44
N LEU A 600 -5.57 41.72 30.01
CA LEU A 600 -5.62 41.36 28.60
C LEU A 600 -7.03 41.55 28.03
N THR A 601 -7.23 42.65 27.31
CA THR A 601 -8.46 42.86 26.54
C THR A 601 -8.39 42.15 25.19
N LEU A 602 -9.54 41.65 24.70
CA LEU A 602 -9.66 41.03 23.38
C LEU A 602 -9.19 41.97 22.25
N LYS A 603 -9.38 43.28 22.44
CA LYS A 603 -8.93 44.34 21.50
C LYS A 603 -7.41 44.39 21.39
N THR A 604 -6.69 44.18 22.50
CA THR A 604 -5.22 44.11 22.49
C THR A 604 -4.76 42.88 21.72
N ILE A 605 -5.38 41.72 21.92
CA ILE A 605 -5.01 40.48 21.19
C ILE A 605 -5.30 40.60 19.69
N MET A 606 -6.45 41.19 19.34
CA MET A 606 -6.90 41.33 17.95
C MET A 606 -6.31 42.54 17.22
N ASN A 607 -5.35 43.24 17.81
CA ASN A 607 -4.71 44.37 17.15
C ASN A 607 -3.93 43.89 15.92
N LYS A 608 -3.99 44.65 14.81
CA LYS A 608 -3.29 44.33 13.55
C LYS A 608 -1.78 44.17 13.75
N ASN A 609 -1.21 44.89 14.72
CA ASN A 609 0.22 44.85 15.05
C ASN A 609 0.65 43.57 15.78
N ASN A 610 -0.28 42.77 16.29
CA ASN A 610 0.00 41.57 17.07
C ASN A 610 -0.02 40.27 16.25
N MET A 611 -0.01 40.39 14.91
CA MET A 611 0.21 39.30 13.92
C MET A 611 -0.86 38.18 13.87
N ILE A 612 -1.57 37.90 14.97
CA ILE A 612 -2.55 36.80 15.11
C ILE A 612 -3.74 36.96 14.15
N THR A 613 -4.47 38.07 14.21
CA THR A 613 -5.68 38.29 13.39
C THR A 613 -5.38 38.31 11.88
N PRO A 614 -4.33 39.00 11.40
CA PRO A 614 -3.95 38.93 9.98
C PRO A 614 -3.60 37.51 9.50
N LEU A 615 -2.90 36.70 10.32
CA LEU A 615 -2.56 35.31 9.96
C LEU A 615 -3.80 34.42 9.87
N LEU A 616 -4.79 34.60 10.76
CA LEU A 616 -6.05 33.86 10.68
C LEU A 616 -6.81 34.11 9.38
N ILE A 617 -6.93 35.38 8.97
CA ILE A 617 -7.57 35.75 7.70
C ILE A 617 -6.79 35.16 6.53
N PHE A 618 -5.45 35.24 6.59
CA PHE A 618 -4.58 34.66 5.58
C PHE A 618 -4.79 33.13 5.41
N PHE A 619 -4.94 32.39 6.51
CA PHE A 619 -5.18 30.94 6.47
C PHE A 619 -6.53 30.54 5.86
N ILE A 620 -7.57 31.35 6.06
CA ILE A 620 -8.88 31.13 5.42
C ILE A 620 -8.75 31.24 3.90
N VAL A 621 -8.06 32.29 3.42
CA VAL A 621 -7.79 32.47 1.98
C VAL A 621 -6.93 31.34 1.43
N LEU A 622 -5.88 30.96 2.16
CA LEU A 622 -4.95 29.90 1.77
C LEU A 622 -5.64 28.54 1.65
N SER A 623 -6.66 28.27 2.47
CA SER A 623 -7.46 27.05 2.40
C SER A 623 -8.17 26.91 1.05
N ILE A 624 -8.76 28.01 0.55
CA ILE A 624 -9.43 28.04 -0.76
C ILE A 624 -8.41 27.82 -1.89
N VAL A 625 -7.23 28.45 -1.78
CA VAL A 625 -6.15 28.31 -2.78
C VAL A 625 -5.65 26.86 -2.83
N TYR A 626 -5.31 26.25 -1.70
CA TYR A 626 -4.85 24.87 -1.65
C TYR A 626 -5.91 23.87 -2.09
N TYR A 627 -7.17 24.08 -1.74
CA TYR A 627 -8.26 23.23 -2.22
C TYR A 627 -8.34 23.22 -3.76
N ASN A 628 -8.22 24.39 -4.40
CA ASN A 628 -8.21 24.49 -5.85
C ASN A 628 -6.95 23.83 -6.48
N ILE A 629 -5.79 23.98 -5.84
CA ILE A 629 -4.55 23.32 -6.30
C ILE A 629 -4.67 21.80 -6.17
N LEU A 630 -5.21 21.29 -5.07
CA LEU A 630 -5.43 19.88 -4.82
C LEU A 630 -6.31 19.26 -5.91
N ILE A 631 -7.45 19.88 -6.23
CA ILE A 631 -8.32 19.39 -7.31
C ILE A 631 -7.62 19.41 -8.67
N ARG A 632 -6.86 20.47 -8.98
CA ARG A 632 -6.12 20.53 -10.25
C ARG A 632 -5.05 19.44 -10.36
N LEU A 633 -4.31 19.17 -9.27
CA LEU A 633 -3.32 18.11 -9.23
C LEU A 633 -3.95 16.71 -9.32
N ASP A 634 -5.06 16.49 -8.63
CA ASP A 634 -5.79 15.23 -8.68
C ASP A 634 -6.34 14.95 -10.09
N ARG A 635 -6.93 15.96 -10.74
CA ARG A 635 -7.37 15.85 -12.14
C ARG A 635 -6.20 15.56 -13.09
N LYS A 636 -5.05 16.20 -12.89
CA LYS A 636 -3.88 16.01 -13.75
C LYS A 636 -3.25 14.62 -13.63
N ASN A 637 -3.14 14.09 -12.42
CA ASN A 637 -2.41 12.84 -12.17
C ASN A 637 -3.28 11.59 -12.25
N ASN A 638 -4.56 11.69 -11.89
CA ASN A 638 -5.42 10.52 -11.71
C ASN A 638 -6.58 10.46 -12.73
N GLN A 639 -6.90 11.52 -13.47
CA GLN A 639 -7.97 11.48 -14.49
C GLN A 639 -7.37 11.41 -15.89
N THR A 640 -7.95 10.55 -16.74
CA THR A 640 -7.71 10.53 -18.19
C THR A 640 -8.20 11.84 -18.79
N ASN A 641 -7.29 12.78 -19.02
CA ASN A 641 -7.65 14.04 -19.67
C ASN A 641 -7.64 13.84 -21.18
N LYS A 642 -8.46 14.62 -21.89
CA LYS A 642 -8.43 14.67 -23.36
C LYS A 642 -7.04 15.02 -23.91
N SER A 643 -6.21 15.72 -23.13
CA SER A 643 -4.82 16.04 -23.50
C SER A 643 -3.88 14.83 -23.51
N ASP A 644 -4.23 13.76 -22.82
CA ASP A 644 -3.41 12.53 -22.74
C ASP A 644 -3.71 11.57 -23.90
N ILE A 645 -4.90 11.72 -24.51
CA ILE A 645 -5.39 10.92 -25.62
C ILE A 645 -5.02 11.64 -26.92
N HIS A 646 -4.33 10.94 -27.80
CA HIS A 646 -3.97 11.44 -29.11
C HIS A 646 -4.76 10.73 -30.21
N ASP A 647 -5.20 11.49 -31.19
CA ASP A 647 -5.85 10.96 -32.38
C ASP A 647 -4.88 10.11 -33.20
N LEU A 648 -5.40 9.06 -33.83
CA LEU A 648 -4.60 8.14 -34.62
C LEU A 648 -4.16 8.82 -35.94
N PRO A 649 -2.85 8.91 -36.26
CA PRO A 649 -2.40 9.45 -37.53
C PRO A 649 -2.97 8.64 -38.71
N PRO A 650 -3.38 9.29 -39.81
CA PRO A 650 -4.06 8.62 -40.92
C PRO A 650 -3.19 7.53 -41.56
N LYS A 651 -1.87 7.77 -41.70
CA LYS A 651 -0.91 6.76 -42.20
C LYS A 651 -0.83 5.51 -41.33
N THR A 652 -0.91 5.67 -40.01
CA THR A 652 -0.85 4.54 -39.07
C THR A 652 -2.17 3.79 -39.09
N ARG A 653 -3.29 4.50 -39.25
CA ARG A 653 -4.62 3.91 -39.39
C ARG A 653 -4.71 3.00 -40.61
N GLU A 654 -4.23 3.46 -41.77
CA GLU A 654 -4.21 2.65 -43.00
C GLU A 654 -3.35 1.39 -42.85
N ILE A 655 -2.25 1.44 -42.10
CA ILE A 655 -1.42 0.27 -41.82
C ILE A 655 -2.20 -0.74 -40.96
N TYR A 656 -2.83 -0.26 -39.89
CA TYR A 656 -3.60 -1.13 -39.00
C TYR A 656 -4.82 -1.74 -39.70
N GLU A 657 -5.53 -0.97 -40.52
CA GLU A 657 -6.66 -1.47 -41.32
C GLU A 657 -6.19 -2.52 -42.35
N LYS A 658 -5.03 -2.34 -42.99
CA LYS A 658 -4.43 -3.36 -43.87
C LYS A 658 -4.07 -4.64 -43.13
N GLU A 659 -3.42 -4.52 -41.97
CA GLU A 659 -3.05 -5.68 -41.14
C GLU A 659 -4.29 -6.42 -40.58
N LEU A 660 -5.38 -5.69 -40.32
CA LEU A 660 -6.69 -6.27 -39.97
C LEU A 660 -7.30 -7.05 -41.13
N MET A 661 -7.15 -6.58 -42.38
CA MET A 661 -7.63 -7.26 -43.58
C MET A 661 -6.82 -8.51 -43.94
N GLU A 662 -5.52 -8.52 -43.64
CA GLU A 662 -4.64 -9.69 -43.81
C GLU A 662 -4.75 -10.69 -42.64
N GLY A 663 -5.38 -10.27 -41.53
CA GLY A 663 -5.49 -11.02 -40.28
C GLY A 663 -6.63 -12.05 -40.27
N ASP A 664 -7.06 -12.43 -39.07
CA ASP A 664 -8.16 -13.37 -38.90
C ASP A 664 -9.53 -12.71 -39.16
N ASP A 665 -10.39 -13.38 -39.94
CA ASP A 665 -11.73 -12.91 -40.28
C ASP A 665 -12.59 -12.61 -39.05
N ASP A 666 -12.43 -13.40 -37.98
CA ASP A 666 -13.21 -13.23 -36.75
C ASP A 666 -12.83 -11.93 -36.02
N VAL A 667 -11.55 -11.52 -36.08
CA VAL A 667 -11.08 -10.25 -35.50
C VAL A 667 -11.60 -9.07 -36.30
N ARG A 668 -11.64 -9.19 -37.63
CA ARG A 668 -12.21 -8.16 -38.51
C ARG A 668 -13.71 -7.97 -38.28
N LYS A 669 -14.47 -9.08 -38.21
CA LYS A 669 -15.92 -9.03 -37.91
C LYS A 669 -16.19 -8.38 -36.55
N GLU A 670 -15.36 -8.66 -35.55
CA GLU A 670 -15.48 -8.01 -34.24
C GLU A 670 -15.23 -6.51 -34.33
N PHE A 671 -14.18 -6.08 -35.07
CA PHE A 671 -13.90 -4.66 -35.27
C PHE A 671 -15.10 -3.93 -35.91
N GLU A 672 -15.66 -4.49 -36.99
CA GLU A 672 -16.84 -3.93 -37.67
C GLU A 672 -18.06 -3.88 -36.73
N TYR A 673 -18.27 -4.93 -35.94
CA TYR A 673 -19.36 -5.01 -34.97
C TYR A 673 -19.25 -3.93 -33.88
N VAL A 674 -18.07 -3.76 -33.29
CA VAL A 674 -17.81 -2.76 -32.24
C VAL A 674 -17.94 -1.34 -32.79
N GLN A 675 -17.52 -1.11 -34.03
CA GLN A 675 -17.65 0.19 -34.69
C GLN A 675 -19.13 0.59 -34.87
N GLN A 676 -20.01 -0.37 -35.17
CA GLN A 676 -21.45 -0.14 -35.33
C GLN A 676 -22.18 -0.01 -33.98
N HIS A 677 -21.84 -0.83 -32.98
CA HIS A 677 -22.58 -0.97 -31.72
C HIS A 677 -21.89 -0.32 -30.51
N GLN A 678 -20.96 0.62 -30.74
CA GLN A 678 -20.14 1.22 -29.68
C GLN A 678 -20.95 1.84 -28.53
N LYS A 679 -22.16 2.33 -28.83
CA LYS A 679 -23.06 2.98 -27.85
C LYS A 679 -23.82 2.00 -26.96
N GLU A 680 -24.08 0.80 -27.45
CA GLU A 680 -24.89 -0.21 -26.76
C GLU A 680 -24.05 -1.09 -25.84
N LEU A 681 -22.76 -1.25 -26.17
CA LEU A 681 -21.87 -2.14 -25.45
C LEU A 681 -21.50 -1.62 -24.05
N PRO A 682 -21.58 -2.48 -23.02
CA PRO A 682 -21.14 -2.19 -21.65
C PRO A 682 -19.71 -1.66 -21.56
N ILE A 683 -18.81 -2.30 -22.31
CA ILE A 683 -17.40 -1.94 -22.44
C ILE A 683 -17.02 -2.15 -23.90
N SER A 684 -16.46 -1.11 -24.54
CA SER A 684 -15.93 -1.20 -25.89
C SER A 684 -14.60 -0.48 -26.02
N THR A 685 -13.72 -1.05 -26.84
CA THR A 685 -12.39 -0.51 -27.16
C THR A 685 -12.22 -0.42 -28.67
N LEU A 686 -11.78 0.75 -29.15
CA LEU A 686 -11.43 0.98 -30.56
C LEU A 686 -10.06 1.61 -30.67
N HIS A 687 -9.24 1.04 -31.54
CA HIS A 687 -7.84 1.33 -31.81
C HIS A 687 -6.99 1.57 -30.57
N LEU A 688 -7.21 0.77 -29.52
CA LEU A 688 -6.58 0.99 -28.22
C LEU A 688 -5.06 0.81 -28.33
N CYS A 689 -4.31 1.87 -28.09
CA CYS A 689 -2.85 1.82 -28.06
C CYS A 689 -2.30 2.38 -26.74
N LYS A 690 -1.23 1.75 -26.24
CA LYS A 690 -0.52 2.20 -25.04
C LYS A 690 0.99 2.19 -25.21
N GLU A 691 1.58 3.38 -25.07
CA GLU A 691 3.02 3.61 -25.04
C GLU A 691 3.47 4.05 -23.63
N TYR A 692 4.60 3.50 -23.15
CA TYR A 692 5.24 3.92 -21.91
C TYR A 692 6.47 4.78 -22.18
N ASN A 693 6.49 5.99 -21.60
CA ASN A 693 7.62 6.91 -21.70
C ASN A 693 8.86 6.38 -20.95
N ILE A 694 9.99 6.31 -21.65
CA ILE A 694 11.27 5.92 -21.08
C ILE A 694 12.15 7.16 -20.91
N SER A 695 12.63 7.37 -19.68
CA SER A 695 13.56 8.47 -19.39
C SER A 695 14.86 8.26 -20.13
N LYS A 696 15.40 9.33 -20.72
CA LYS A 696 16.69 9.29 -21.43
C LYS A 696 17.80 8.68 -20.56
N SER A 697 17.79 8.93 -19.25
CA SER A 697 18.74 8.39 -18.28
C SER A 697 18.80 6.86 -18.21
N LYS A 698 17.72 6.14 -18.54
CA LYS A 698 17.69 4.66 -18.49
C LYS A 698 18.42 4.02 -19.67
N ILE A 699 18.53 4.70 -20.81
CA ILE A 699 19.26 4.20 -21.98
C ILE A 699 20.72 4.59 -21.81
N LYS A 700 21.53 3.82 -21.07
CA LYS A 700 22.92 4.23 -20.76
C LYS A 700 23.80 4.43 -22.00
N ASP A 701 23.56 3.66 -23.05
CA ASP A 701 24.40 3.62 -24.25
C ASP A 701 24.04 4.70 -25.29
N ARG A 702 24.99 5.58 -25.61
CA ARG A 702 24.83 6.66 -26.62
C ARG A 702 24.70 6.11 -28.04
N SER A 703 25.35 4.99 -28.35
CA SER A 703 25.32 4.38 -29.68
C SER A 703 23.92 3.85 -30.01
N ARG A 704 23.33 3.09 -29.07
CA ARG A 704 21.95 2.59 -29.13
C ARG A 704 20.92 3.72 -29.27
N ARG A 705 21.12 4.86 -28.59
CA ARG A 705 20.24 6.04 -28.76
C ARG A 705 20.29 6.61 -30.18
N LYS A 706 21.49 6.70 -30.79
CA LYS A 706 21.63 7.19 -32.18
C LYS A 706 20.98 6.22 -33.18
N ALA A 707 21.14 4.92 -32.98
CA ALA A 707 20.50 3.89 -33.82
C ALA A 707 18.96 3.98 -33.76
N ILE A 708 18.38 4.15 -32.57
CA ILE A 708 16.93 4.35 -32.42
C ILE A 708 16.49 5.68 -33.04
N MET A 709 17.34 6.72 -32.99
CA MET A 709 17.06 8.00 -33.66
C MET A 709 17.16 7.94 -35.18
N ALA A 710 17.87 6.97 -35.76
CA ALA A 710 17.96 6.79 -37.20
C ALA A 710 16.75 6.03 -37.78
N LYS A 711 16.09 5.16 -37.01
CA LYS A 711 14.90 4.43 -37.43
C LYS A 711 13.66 5.33 -37.55
N GLY A 712 12.74 4.94 -38.45
CA GLY A 712 11.42 5.55 -38.60
C GLY A 712 10.51 5.29 -37.39
N CYS A 713 9.45 6.08 -37.19
CA CYS A 713 8.55 5.93 -36.03
C CYS A 713 7.72 4.64 -36.07
N ASN A 714 7.41 4.11 -37.25
CA ASN A 714 6.62 2.88 -37.42
C ASN A 714 7.48 1.62 -37.62
N ASP A 715 8.81 1.78 -37.67
CA ASP A 715 9.75 0.71 -38.00
C ASP A 715 10.42 0.20 -36.72
N TYR A 716 9.63 -0.50 -35.91
CA TYR A 716 10.06 -1.04 -34.61
C TYR A 716 9.56 -2.46 -34.38
N THR A 717 10.39 -3.21 -33.67
CA THR A 717 10.07 -4.54 -33.13
C THR A 717 9.31 -4.38 -31.82
N TYR A 718 8.22 -5.14 -31.66
CA TYR A 718 7.41 -5.09 -30.44
C TYR A 718 8.27 -5.35 -29.19
N GLY A 719 8.07 -4.53 -28.16
CA GLY A 719 8.82 -4.63 -26.90
C GLY A 719 10.17 -3.92 -26.87
N ASP A 720 10.69 -3.45 -28.00
CA ASP A 720 11.88 -2.61 -28.06
C ASP A 720 11.57 -1.13 -27.79
N ILE A 721 12.63 -0.37 -27.49
CA ILE A 721 12.55 1.08 -27.30
C ILE A 721 12.59 1.76 -28.67
N HIS A 722 11.55 2.51 -28.99
CA HIS A 722 11.45 3.26 -30.26
C HIS A 722 11.00 4.71 -30.01
N LYS A 723 10.90 5.49 -31.10
CA LYS A 723 10.30 6.83 -31.04
C LYS A 723 8.78 6.70 -30.97
N SER A 724 8.15 7.52 -30.14
CA SER A 724 6.68 7.57 -30.09
C SER A 724 6.10 7.93 -31.46
N VAL A 725 5.02 7.24 -31.83
CA VAL A 725 4.27 7.52 -33.06
C VAL A 725 3.62 8.90 -32.97
N VAL A 726 3.23 9.32 -31.76
CA VAL A 726 2.63 10.63 -31.49
C VAL A 726 3.68 11.73 -31.34
N ASN A 727 4.73 11.47 -30.57
CA ASN A 727 5.73 12.48 -30.17
C ASN A 727 7.15 12.01 -30.50
N PRO A 728 7.69 12.29 -31.71
CA PRO A 728 8.97 11.76 -32.19
C PRO A 728 10.19 12.08 -31.32
N LYS A 729 10.09 13.10 -30.45
CA LYS A 729 11.14 13.52 -29.51
C LYS A 729 11.23 12.62 -28.26
N LYS A 730 10.24 11.77 -28.00
CA LYS A 730 10.15 10.89 -26.83
C LYS A 730 10.51 9.46 -27.21
N PHE A 731 11.27 8.81 -26.34
CA PHE A 731 11.53 7.38 -26.42
C PHE A 731 10.46 6.64 -25.62
N VAL A 732 9.84 5.66 -26.26
CA VAL A 732 8.76 4.88 -25.68
C VAL A 732 8.98 3.39 -25.88
N LYS A 733 8.26 2.60 -25.09
CA LYS A 733 8.06 1.17 -25.32
C LYS A 733 6.56 0.92 -25.42
N THR A 734 6.15 0.32 -26.53
CA THR A 734 4.74 0.02 -26.77
C THR A 734 4.36 -1.30 -26.11
N ALA A 735 3.23 -1.29 -25.40
CA ALA A 735 2.71 -2.44 -24.66
C ALA A 735 1.39 -2.96 -25.23
N VAL A 736 0.60 -2.10 -25.88
CA VAL A 736 -0.65 -2.46 -26.55
C VAL A 736 -0.69 -1.72 -27.88
N VAL A 737 -0.99 -2.45 -28.95
CA VAL A 737 -1.07 -1.96 -30.32
C VAL A 737 -2.43 -2.36 -30.87
N ASP A 738 -3.25 -1.38 -31.22
CA ASP A 738 -4.49 -1.57 -31.97
C ASP A 738 -5.41 -2.69 -31.46
N VAL A 739 -5.75 -2.66 -30.18
CA VAL A 739 -6.69 -3.66 -29.61
C VAL A 739 -8.12 -3.17 -29.77
N ASN A 740 -8.94 -4.01 -30.41
CA ASN A 740 -10.34 -3.77 -30.72
C ASN A 740 -11.20 -4.93 -30.19
N PHE A 741 -12.09 -4.67 -29.24
CA PHE A 741 -13.08 -5.64 -28.77
C PHE A 741 -14.25 -4.97 -28.04
N GLY A 742 -15.41 -5.64 -28.04
CA GLY A 742 -16.61 -5.26 -27.33
C GLY A 742 -17.11 -6.40 -26.45
N VAL A 743 -17.51 -6.06 -25.22
CA VAL A 743 -18.01 -7.04 -24.24
C VAL A 743 -19.50 -6.84 -24.09
N ARG A 744 -20.27 -7.89 -24.36
CA ARG A 744 -21.74 -7.85 -24.33
C ARG A 744 -22.26 -8.06 -22.91
N MET A 745 -23.54 -7.76 -22.69
CA MET A 745 -24.22 -8.14 -21.44
C MET A 745 -24.33 -9.67 -21.37
N HIS A 746 -24.30 -10.22 -20.16
CA HIS A 746 -24.37 -11.66 -19.93
C HIS A 746 -23.21 -12.48 -20.57
N GLU A 747 -22.09 -11.83 -20.89
CA GLU A 747 -20.90 -12.45 -21.50
C GLU A 747 -19.71 -12.42 -20.52
N CYS A 748 -18.97 -13.54 -20.48
CA CYS A 748 -17.64 -13.62 -19.90
C CYS A 748 -16.59 -13.63 -21.02
N PHE A 749 -15.87 -12.52 -21.15
CA PHE A 749 -14.84 -12.29 -22.14
C PHE A 749 -13.45 -12.53 -21.55
N GLY A 750 -12.74 -13.55 -22.04
CA GLY A 750 -11.41 -13.93 -21.59
C GLY A 750 -10.29 -13.38 -22.47
N LEU A 751 -9.31 -12.70 -21.86
CA LEU A 751 -8.08 -12.23 -22.50
C LEU A 751 -6.92 -13.16 -22.14
N LEU A 752 -6.44 -13.91 -23.13
CA LEU A 752 -5.32 -14.85 -23.06
C LEU A 752 -4.10 -14.28 -23.80
N GLY A 753 -2.89 -14.65 -23.40
CA GLY A 753 -1.66 -14.07 -23.98
C GLY A 753 -0.42 -14.47 -23.17
N PRO A 754 0.76 -14.59 -23.78
CA PRO A 754 1.99 -14.87 -23.03
C PRO A 754 2.36 -13.68 -22.12
N ASN A 755 3.33 -13.90 -21.24
CA ASN A 755 3.87 -12.83 -20.40
C ASN A 755 4.48 -11.72 -21.27
N GLY A 756 4.10 -10.47 -20.99
CA GLY A 756 4.52 -9.30 -21.79
C GLY A 756 3.69 -9.05 -23.07
N ALA A 757 2.61 -9.81 -23.30
CA ALA A 757 1.72 -9.58 -24.44
C ALA A 757 0.88 -8.29 -24.34
N GLY A 758 0.73 -7.71 -23.14
CA GLY A 758 -0.04 -6.48 -22.92
C GLY A 758 -1.33 -6.64 -22.09
N LYS A 759 -1.71 -7.87 -21.70
CA LYS A 759 -2.98 -8.20 -20.99
C LYS A 759 -3.33 -7.27 -19.82
N SER A 760 -2.49 -7.24 -18.79
CA SER A 760 -2.73 -6.40 -17.62
C SER A 760 -2.61 -4.91 -17.95
N THR A 761 -1.87 -4.53 -19.01
CA THR A 761 -1.87 -3.13 -19.48
C THR A 761 -3.20 -2.78 -20.14
N THR A 762 -3.78 -3.67 -20.95
CA THR A 762 -5.12 -3.51 -21.52
C THR A 762 -6.16 -3.38 -20.42
N LEU A 763 -6.20 -4.29 -19.44
CA LEU A 763 -7.10 -4.18 -18.30
C LEU A 763 -6.92 -2.89 -17.52
N ASN A 764 -5.68 -2.53 -17.14
CA ASN A 764 -5.41 -1.29 -16.41
C ASN A 764 -5.78 -0.02 -17.19
N THR A 765 -5.78 -0.10 -18.53
CA THR A 765 -6.24 1.01 -19.36
C THR A 765 -7.77 1.05 -19.43
N VAL A 766 -8.42 -0.11 -19.51
CA VAL A 766 -9.88 -0.25 -19.46
C VAL A 766 -10.45 0.08 -18.07
N THR A 767 -9.71 -0.06 -16.97
CA THR A 767 -10.12 0.40 -15.63
C THR A 767 -9.76 1.86 -15.35
N ALA A 768 -9.18 2.57 -16.32
CA ALA A 768 -8.63 3.93 -16.19
C ALA A 768 -7.55 4.08 -15.08
N THR A 769 -6.90 2.99 -14.66
CA THR A 769 -5.70 3.04 -13.80
C THR A 769 -4.57 3.76 -14.53
N ILE A 770 -4.47 3.53 -15.83
CA ILE A 770 -3.45 4.09 -16.71
C ILE A 770 -4.19 4.73 -17.90
N PRO A 771 -3.88 5.98 -18.30
CA PRO A 771 -4.53 6.57 -19.46
C PRO A 771 -4.08 5.90 -20.76
N GLN A 772 -4.97 5.74 -21.72
CA GLN A 772 -4.62 5.32 -23.08
C GLN A 772 -3.73 6.36 -23.76
N THR A 773 -2.88 5.93 -24.70
CA THR A 773 -2.08 6.86 -25.52
C THR A 773 -2.87 7.27 -26.76
N MET A 774 -3.58 6.32 -27.39
CA MET A 774 -4.39 6.52 -28.58
C MET A 774 -5.60 5.57 -28.53
N GLY A 775 -6.62 5.88 -29.33
CA GLY A 775 -7.87 5.11 -29.38
C GLY A 775 -8.90 5.57 -28.36
N SER A 776 -10.10 5.00 -28.47
CA SER A 776 -11.25 5.33 -27.63
C SER A 776 -11.69 4.13 -26.80
N ILE A 777 -11.99 4.37 -25.52
CA ILE A 777 -12.59 3.40 -24.61
C ILE A 777 -13.91 3.99 -24.14
N CYS A 778 -15.00 3.23 -24.30
CA CYS A 778 -16.35 3.65 -23.92
C CYS A 778 -16.98 2.70 -22.90
N TYR A 779 -17.75 3.26 -21.97
CA TYR A 779 -18.65 2.53 -21.08
C TYR A 779 -20.09 2.96 -21.38
N ASN A 780 -20.96 2.06 -21.85
CA ASN A 780 -22.32 2.39 -22.33
C ASN A 780 -22.34 3.59 -23.30
N GLY A 781 -21.39 3.62 -24.24
CA GLY A 781 -21.25 4.73 -25.21
C GLY A 781 -20.64 6.02 -24.67
N ILE A 782 -20.32 6.12 -23.38
CA ILE A 782 -19.65 7.29 -22.79
C ILE A 782 -18.14 7.04 -22.75
N GLU A 783 -17.37 7.89 -23.41
CA GLU A 783 -15.91 7.79 -23.41
C GLU A 783 -15.31 7.98 -22.01
N THR A 784 -14.21 7.27 -21.73
CA THR A 784 -13.43 7.34 -20.49
C THR A 784 -13.08 8.76 -20.02
N HIS A 785 -12.84 9.70 -20.95
CA HIS A 785 -12.50 11.08 -20.60
C HIS A 785 -13.71 11.89 -20.09
N GLN A 786 -14.93 11.49 -20.47
CA GLN A 786 -16.20 12.11 -20.08
C GLN A 786 -16.86 11.37 -18.91
N ALA A 787 -16.66 10.05 -18.84
CA ALA A 787 -17.16 9.22 -17.78
C ALA A 787 -16.49 9.59 -16.43
N LYS A 788 -17.30 10.02 -15.46
CA LYS A 788 -16.83 10.07 -14.08
C LYS A 788 -16.80 8.64 -13.56
N LEU A 789 -15.59 8.09 -13.32
CA LEU A 789 -15.44 6.73 -12.81
C LEU A 789 -16.32 6.42 -11.58
N GLY A 790 -16.51 7.39 -10.68
CA GLY A 790 -17.38 7.24 -9.51
C GLY A 790 -18.88 7.14 -9.83
N GLU A 791 -19.31 7.38 -11.06
CA GLU A 791 -20.68 7.17 -11.55
C GLU A 791 -20.82 5.82 -12.29
N VAL A 792 -19.71 5.24 -12.77
CA VAL A 792 -19.65 3.92 -13.42
C VAL A 792 -19.41 2.85 -12.36
N SER A 793 -20.46 2.16 -11.94
CA SER A 793 -20.33 1.02 -11.01
C SER A 793 -19.61 -0.13 -11.69
N MET A 794 -18.44 -0.53 -11.15
CA MET A 794 -17.59 -1.56 -11.71
C MET A 794 -16.91 -2.38 -10.61
N GLY A 795 -17.03 -3.71 -10.68
CA GLY A 795 -16.23 -4.63 -9.87
C GLY A 795 -14.85 -4.79 -10.48
N TYR A 796 -13.79 -4.65 -9.68
CA TYR A 796 -12.42 -4.87 -10.15
C TYR A 796 -11.60 -5.67 -9.14
N CYS A 797 -11.04 -6.78 -9.60
CA CYS A 797 -10.07 -7.60 -8.88
C CYS A 797 -8.70 -7.45 -9.59
N PRO A 798 -7.77 -6.65 -9.05
CA PRO A 798 -6.41 -6.48 -9.59
C PRO A 798 -5.53 -7.70 -9.34
N GLN A 799 -4.36 -7.78 -10.00
CA GLN A 799 -3.40 -8.88 -9.81
C GLN A 799 -2.84 -8.96 -8.37
N HIS A 800 -2.65 -7.82 -7.71
CA HIS A 800 -2.20 -7.77 -6.31
C HIS A 800 -3.38 -7.49 -5.38
N ASP A 801 -3.44 -8.17 -4.23
CA ASP A 801 -4.53 -8.00 -3.27
C ASP A 801 -4.52 -6.59 -2.64
N ILE A 802 -5.39 -5.71 -3.14
CA ILE A 802 -5.60 -4.36 -2.60
C ILE A 802 -6.55 -4.46 -1.39
N LEU A 803 -5.97 -4.56 -0.20
CA LEU A 803 -6.71 -4.68 1.06
C LEU A 803 -6.11 -3.80 2.16
N TRP A 804 -6.95 -3.35 3.10
CA TRP A 804 -6.46 -2.70 4.33
C TRP A 804 -5.95 -3.77 5.29
N LYS A 805 -4.72 -3.60 5.81
CA LYS A 805 -4.11 -4.58 6.71
C LYS A 805 -4.78 -4.56 8.10
N GLU A 806 -5.42 -3.45 8.44
CA GLU A 806 -5.96 -3.13 9.75
C GLU A 806 -7.41 -3.63 9.94
N LEU A 807 -8.14 -3.86 8.85
CA LEU A 807 -9.54 -4.29 8.86
C LEU A 807 -9.64 -5.82 8.83
N THR A 808 -10.66 -6.37 9.50
CA THR A 808 -10.95 -7.82 9.44
C THR A 808 -11.67 -8.20 8.15
N LEU A 809 -11.75 -9.49 7.81
CA LEU A 809 -12.49 -10.00 6.63
C LEU A 809 -13.94 -9.49 6.63
N ARG A 810 -14.64 -9.62 7.76
CA ARG A 810 -16.01 -9.13 7.94
C ARG A 810 -16.15 -7.65 7.67
N GLU A 811 -15.22 -6.86 8.20
CA GLU A 811 -15.27 -5.40 8.11
C GLU A 811 -15.03 -4.90 6.69
N HIS A 812 -14.18 -5.60 5.92
CA HIS A 812 -14.01 -5.29 4.49
C HIS A 812 -15.32 -5.47 3.72
N ILE A 813 -15.99 -6.61 3.91
CA ILE A 813 -17.23 -6.92 3.19
C ILE A 813 -18.35 -5.96 3.63
N GLU A 814 -18.51 -5.72 4.93
CA GLU A 814 -19.47 -4.75 5.47
C GLU A 814 -19.23 -3.34 4.92
N PHE A 815 -17.95 -2.95 4.80
CA PHE A 815 -17.56 -1.66 4.23
C PHE A 815 -17.96 -1.51 2.77
N PHE A 816 -17.58 -2.46 1.89
CA PHE A 816 -17.90 -2.38 0.47
C PHE A 816 -19.42 -2.49 0.20
N LEU A 817 -20.14 -3.32 0.96
CA LEU A 817 -21.61 -3.35 0.89
C LEU A 817 -22.22 -2.00 1.31
N SER A 818 -21.70 -1.36 2.36
CA SER A 818 -22.20 -0.05 2.80
C SER A 818 -21.94 1.06 1.77
N ILE A 819 -20.83 1.00 1.02
CA ILE A 819 -20.52 1.95 -0.06
C ILE A 819 -21.52 1.80 -1.21
N ARG A 820 -21.91 0.57 -1.52
CA ARG A 820 -22.88 0.28 -2.60
C ARG A 820 -24.33 0.57 -2.22
N GLY A 821 -24.62 0.82 -0.94
CA GLY A 821 -25.91 1.33 -0.48
C GLY A 821 -26.67 0.42 0.47
N TYR A 822 -26.18 -0.80 0.73
CA TYR A 822 -26.82 -1.75 1.64
C TYR A 822 -26.94 -1.17 3.06
N ASP A 823 -28.05 -1.46 3.73
CA ASP A 823 -28.23 -1.04 5.12
C ASP A 823 -27.26 -1.78 6.05
N ALA A 824 -26.92 -1.15 7.18
CA ALA A 824 -25.92 -1.67 8.10
C ALA A 824 -26.32 -3.03 8.72
N LYS A 825 -27.62 -3.33 8.81
CA LYS A 825 -28.12 -4.63 9.30
C LYS A 825 -27.94 -5.72 8.24
N ASP A 826 -28.40 -5.46 7.02
CA ASP A 826 -28.29 -6.39 5.90
C ASP A 826 -26.83 -6.67 5.54
N ALA A 827 -26.00 -5.62 5.50
CA ALA A 827 -24.56 -5.75 5.24
C ALA A 827 -23.87 -6.68 6.25
N LYS A 828 -24.29 -6.68 7.52
CA LYS A 828 -23.73 -7.57 8.54
C LYS A 828 -24.14 -9.03 8.37
N VAL A 829 -25.38 -9.28 7.92
CA VAL A 829 -25.91 -10.62 7.66
C VAL A 829 -25.24 -11.22 6.43
N TYR A 830 -25.19 -10.45 5.34
CA TYR A 830 -24.49 -10.85 4.13
C TYR A 830 -23.00 -11.06 4.41
N ALA A 831 -22.33 -10.15 5.13
CA ALA A 831 -20.93 -10.33 5.49
C ALA A 831 -20.68 -11.64 6.26
N THR A 832 -21.57 -12.05 7.17
CA THR A 832 -21.42 -13.35 7.85
C THR A 832 -21.54 -14.54 6.92
N GLN A 833 -22.39 -14.47 5.89
CA GLN A 833 -22.54 -15.54 4.90
C GLN A 833 -21.31 -15.60 3.97
N TYR A 834 -20.81 -14.46 3.50
CA TYR A 834 -19.62 -14.39 2.65
C TYR A 834 -18.32 -14.79 3.36
N ILE A 835 -18.24 -14.68 4.70
CA ILE A 835 -17.06 -15.08 5.48
C ILE A 835 -16.80 -16.59 5.36
N ASN A 836 -17.85 -17.41 5.29
CA ASN A 836 -17.68 -18.86 5.17
C ASN A 836 -16.97 -19.24 3.86
N ALA A 837 -17.14 -18.44 2.80
CA ALA A 837 -16.43 -18.60 1.54
C ALA A 837 -15.04 -17.91 1.52
N ALA A 838 -14.72 -17.05 2.48
CA ALA A 838 -13.53 -16.20 2.50
C ALA A 838 -12.38 -16.80 3.33
N GLY A 839 -11.68 -17.80 2.77
CA GLY A 839 -10.51 -18.44 3.40
C GLY A 839 -9.15 -17.77 3.16
N THR A 840 -8.98 -17.01 2.06
CA THR A 840 -7.69 -16.39 1.69
C THR A 840 -7.86 -14.92 1.26
N LYS A 841 -6.76 -14.14 1.27
CA LYS A 841 -6.75 -12.73 0.82
C LYS A 841 -7.25 -12.57 -0.61
N ARG A 842 -6.88 -13.52 -1.48
CA ARG A 842 -7.30 -13.55 -2.87
C ARG A 842 -8.81 -13.78 -3.03
N LYS A 843 -9.38 -14.75 -2.27
CA LYS A 843 -10.85 -14.96 -2.23
C LYS A 843 -11.58 -13.69 -1.81
N LEU A 844 -11.07 -13.00 -0.77
CA LEU A 844 -11.65 -11.74 -0.33
C LEU A 844 -11.63 -10.67 -1.43
N SER A 845 -10.54 -10.55 -2.20
CA SER A 845 -10.45 -9.57 -3.29
C SER A 845 -11.48 -9.83 -4.40
N ILE A 846 -11.67 -11.10 -4.77
CA ILE A 846 -12.71 -11.51 -5.73
C ILE A 846 -14.10 -11.24 -5.19
N LEU A 847 -14.35 -11.59 -3.92
CA LEU A 847 -15.63 -11.33 -3.27
C LEU A 847 -15.93 -9.83 -3.25
N ILE A 848 -14.96 -8.97 -2.90
CA ILE A 848 -15.15 -7.51 -2.94
C ILE A 848 -15.51 -7.01 -4.35
N ALA A 849 -14.91 -7.59 -5.40
CA ALA A 849 -15.24 -7.23 -6.77
C ALA A 849 -16.68 -7.61 -7.15
N ILE A 850 -17.16 -8.75 -6.66
CA ILE A 850 -18.49 -9.32 -6.95
C ILE A 850 -19.58 -8.75 -6.02
N CYS A 851 -19.24 -8.40 -4.79
CA CYS A 851 -20.18 -7.95 -3.77
C CYS A 851 -20.97 -6.72 -4.24
N GLY A 852 -22.31 -6.83 -4.22
CA GLY A 852 -23.22 -5.70 -4.47
C GLY A 852 -23.61 -5.47 -5.93
N TYR A 853 -23.83 -6.55 -6.70
CA TYR A 853 -24.45 -6.53 -8.04
C TYR A 853 -23.83 -5.53 -9.03
N PRO A 854 -22.52 -5.62 -9.34
CA PRO A 854 -21.92 -4.79 -10.39
C PRO A 854 -22.40 -5.24 -11.79
N GLU A 855 -22.79 -4.30 -12.65
CA GLU A 855 -23.07 -4.56 -14.07
C GLU A 855 -21.82 -4.96 -14.85
N ARG A 856 -20.65 -4.47 -14.44
CA ARG A 856 -19.36 -4.68 -15.12
C ARG A 856 -18.37 -5.24 -14.12
N ILE A 857 -17.75 -6.36 -14.44
CA ILE A 857 -16.76 -7.01 -13.56
C ILE A 857 -15.48 -7.22 -14.35
N LEU A 858 -14.33 -6.87 -13.78
CA LEU A 858 -13.02 -7.12 -14.36
C LEU A 858 -12.17 -7.89 -13.36
N LEU A 859 -11.64 -9.04 -13.79
CA LEU A 859 -10.84 -9.93 -12.96
C LEU A 859 -9.46 -10.14 -13.60
N ASP A 860 -8.40 -9.65 -12.94
CA ASP A 860 -7.03 -9.85 -13.39
C ASP A 860 -6.41 -11.06 -12.69
N GLU A 861 -6.35 -12.21 -13.38
CA GLU A 861 -5.83 -13.49 -12.88
C GLU A 861 -6.50 -14.01 -11.59
N PRO A 862 -7.83 -14.15 -11.54
CA PRO A 862 -8.56 -14.37 -10.28
C PRO A 862 -8.07 -15.60 -9.49
N THR A 863 -7.79 -16.71 -10.16
CA THR A 863 -7.42 -17.99 -9.51
C THR A 863 -5.93 -18.27 -9.38
N ALA A 864 -5.06 -17.28 -9.64
CA ALA A 864 -3.62 -17.46 -9.52
C ALA A 864 -3.20 -17.88 -8.09
N GLY A 865 -2.45 -18.97 -7.98
CA GLY A 865 -1.93 -19.49 -6.71
C GLY A 865 -2.97 -20.14 -5.79
N MET A 866 -4.14 -20.53 -6.32
CA MET A 866 -5.16 -21.27 -5.60
C MET A 866 -5.09 -22.79 -5.86
N ASP A 867 -5.50 -23.57 -4.86
CA ASP A 867 -5.74 -25.01 -4.95
C ASP A 867 -6.92 -25.35 -5.90
N PRO A 868 -6.90 -26.52 -6.58
CA PRO A 868 -7.92 -26.89 -7.56
C PRO A 868 -9.38 -26.83 -7.08
N SER A 869 -9.68 -27.29 -5.85
CA SER A 869 -11.04 -27.23 -5.31
C SER A 869 -11.50 -25.80 -5.05
N THR A 870 -10.64 -24.97 -4.46
CA THR A 870 -10.89 -23.54 -4.33
C THR A 870 -11.12 -22.86 -5.68
N ARG A 871 -10.36 -23.20 -6.73
CA ARG A 871 -10.55 -22.64 -8.08
C ARG A 871 -11.97 -22.92 -8.58
N ARG A 872 -12.44 -24.16 -8.47
CA ARG A 872 -13.80 -24.55 -8.89
C ARG A 872 -14.89 -23.84 -8.09
N LEU A 873 -14.72 -23.68 -6.78
CA LEU A 873 -15.66 -22.91 -5.95
C LEU A 873 -15.76 -21.46 -6.44
N ILE A 874 -14.63 -20.82 -6.75
CA ILE A 874 -14.61 -19.47 -7.33
C ILE A 874 -15.25 -19.44 -8.72
N TRP A 875 -15.01 -20.46 -9.55
CA TRP A 875 -15.65 -20.54 -10.86
C TRP A 875 -17.17 -20.66 -10.77
N ASN A 876 -17.66 -21.48 -9.85
CA ASN A 876 -19.10 -21.61 -9.58
C ASN A 876 -19.69 -20.28 -9.10
N ILE A 877 -18.98 -19.57 -8.21
CA ILE A 877 -19.37 -18.22 -7.76
C ILE A 877 -19.46 -17.24 -8.93
N ILE A 878 -18.46 -17.23 -9.82
CA ILE A 878 -18.44 -16.34 -10.99
C ILE A 878 -19.59 -16.68 -11.94
N LYS A 879 -19.83 -17.96 -12.21
CA LYS A 879 -20.96 -18.42 -13.05
C LYS A 879 -22.32 -18.04 -12.47
N GLN A 880 -22.51 -18.25 -11.16
CA GLN A 880 -23.73 -17.83 -10.47
C GLN A 880 -23.91 -16.30 -10.54
N THR A 881 -22.84 -15.55 -10.32
CA THR A 881 -22.85 -14.08 -10.39
C THR A 881 -23.23 -13.59 -11.78
N LYS A 882 -22.63 -14.18 -12.83
CA LYS A 882 -22.96 -13.88 -14.23
C LYS A 882 -24.46 -14.08 -14.49
N ARG A 883 -25.02 -15.22 -14.08
CA ARG A 883 -26.44 -15.57 -14.27
C ARG A 883 -27.40 -14.69 -13.47
N MET A 884 -27.04 -14.30 -12.24
CA MET A 884 -27.94 -13.56 -11.35
C MET A 884 -27.95 -12.04 -11.63
N ASN A 885 -26.87 -11.49 -12.17
CA ASN A 885 -26.65 -10.04 -12.20
C ASN A 885 -26.68 -9.44 -13.61
N ASP A 886 -26.84 -10.27 -14.65
CA ASP A 886 -26.66 -9.88 -16.06
C ASP A 886 -25.33 -9.14 -16.32
N SER A 887 -24.29 -9.48 -15.56
CA SER A 887 -23.01 -8.77 -15.58
C SER A 887 -22.22 -9.05 -16.86
N ALA A 888 -21.64 -8.00 -17.44
CA ALA A 888 -20.56 -8.09 -18.41
C ALA A 888 -19.23 -8.33 -17.68
N LEU A 889 -18.60 -9.48 -17.90
CA LEU A 889 -17.40 -9.91 -17.21
C LEU A 889 -16.20 -9.92 -18.17
N ILE A 890 -15.10 -9.30 -17.77
CA ILE A 890 -13.80 -9.42 -18.44
C ILE A 890 -12.85 -10.12 -17.49
N MET A 891 -12.15 -11.14 -17.97
CA MET A 891 -11.08 -11.74 -17.19
C MET A 891 -9.80 -11.93 -17.99
N THR A 892 -8.65 -11.72 -17.34
CA THR A 892 -7.37 -12.21 -17.85
C THR A 892 -7.02 -13.47 -17.09
N THR A 893 -6.52 -14.46 -17.80
CA THR A 893 -6.02 -15.68 -17.17
C THR A 893 -4.81 -16.21 -17.92
N HIS A 894 -4.02 -17.00 -17.20
CA HIS A 894 -2.94 -17.83 -17.73
C HIS A 894 -3.31 -19.32 -17.72
N SER A 895 -4.45 -19.68 -17.13
CA SER A 895 -4.97 -21.04 -17.11
C SER A 895 -5.95 -21.24 -18.25
N MET A 896 -5.64 -22.19 -19.13
CA MET A 896 -6.53 -22.54 -20.24
C MET A 896 -7.80 -23.22 -19.74
N GLU A 897 -7.70 -24.02 -18.69
CA GLU A 897 -8.86 -24.68 -18.08
C GLU A 897 -9.88 -23.67 -17.55
N GLU A 898 -9.38 -22.61 -16.90
CA GLU A 898 -10.21 -21.53 -16.40
C GLU A 898 -10.91 -20.80 -17.54
N ALA A 899 -10.16 -20.50 -18.60
CA ALA A 899 -10.69 -19.88 -19.80
C ALA A 899 -11.77 -20.75 -20.47
N GLU A 900 -11.54 -22.06 -20.59
CA GLU A 900 -12.52 -23.00 -21.15
C GLU A 900 -13.77 -23.13 -20.29
N HIS A 901 -13.65 -23.11 -18.97
CA HIS A 901 -14.79 -23.32 -18.08
C HIS A 901 -15.63 -22.05 -17.87
N LEU A 902 -15.01 -20.87 -17.85
CA LEU A 902 -15.67 -19.61 -17.50
C LEU A 902 -16.01 -18.70 -18.68
N CYS A 903 -15.22 -18.70 -19.74
CA CYS A 903 -15.35 -17.69 -20.81
C CYS A 903 -16.24 -18.20 -21.93
N ASP A 904 -17.21 -17.37 -22.33
CA ASP A 904 -18.02 -17.63 -23.52
C ASP A 904 -17.24 -17.28 -24.80
N ARG A 905 -16.41 -16.24 -24.71
CA ARG A 905 -15.53 -15.77 -25.79
C ARG A 905 -14.13 -15.53 -25.26
N LEU A 906 -13.16 -15.95 -26.04
CA LEU A 906 -11.74 -15.85 -25.77
C LEU A 906 -11.04 -15.04 -26.84
N ALA A 907 -10.11 -14.21 -26.40
CA ALA A 907 -9.25 -13.36 -27.22
C ALA A 907 -7.79 -13.69 -26.94
N ILE A 908 -7.02 -14.06 -27.98
CA ILE A 908 -5.58 -14.32 -27.84
C ILE A 908 -4.78 -13.08 -28.27
N LEU A 909 -4.06 -12.51 -27.30
CA LEU A 909 -3.21 -11.34 -27.45
C LEU A 909 -1.75 -11.77 -27.64
N VAL A 910 -1.11 -11.30 -28.71
CA VAL A 910 0.31 -11.56 -29.02
C VAL A 910 0.92 -10.26 -29.55
N ASN A 911 2.13 -9.92 -29.08
CA ASN A 911 2.83 -8.68 -29.43
C ASN A 911 1.95 -7.42 -29.29
N GLY A 912 1.09 -7.35 -28.26
CA GLY A 912 0.21 -6.21 -28.02
C GLY A 912 -1.02 -6.14 -28.92
N ARG A 913 -1.22 -7.08 -29.86
CA ARG A 913 -2.33 -7.12 -30.82
C ARG A 913 -3.24 -8.33 -30.60
N LEU A 914 -4.51 -8.17 -30.93
CA LEU A 914 -5.48 -9.25 -30.94
C LEU A 914 -5.28 -10.09 -32.21
N ILE A 915 -4.95 -11.38 -32.09
CA ILE A 915 -4.72 -12.27 -33.24
C ILE A 915 -5.97 -13.05 -33.62
N CYS A 916 -6.66 -13.61 -32.64
CA CYS A 916 -7.88 -14.38 -32.86
C CYS A 916 -8.86 -14.15 -31.71
N ILE A 917 -10.15 -14.29 -32.02
CA ILE A 917 -11.26 -14.11 -31.10
C ILE A 917 -12.35 -15.14 -31.41
N GLY A 918 -12.96 -15.74 -30.40
CA GLY A 918 -14.03 -16.73 -30.59
C GLY A 918 -14.29 -17.53 -29.33
N SER A 919 -15.32 -18.40 -29.33
CA SER A 919 -15.53 -19.32 -28.22
C SER A 919 -14.37 -20.31 -28.09
N PRO A 920 -14.08 -20.85 -26.88
CA PRO A 920 -13.03 -21.86 -26.70
C PRO A 920 -13.20 -23.06 -27.65
N GLU A 921 -14.44 -23.48 -27.87
CA GLU A 921 -14.81 -24.56 -28.78
C GLU A 921 -14.52 -24.18 -30.24
N HIS A 922 -14.98 -23.01 -30.69
CA HIS A 922 -14.71 -22.52 -32.05
C HIS A 922 -13.20 -22.43 -32.34
N LEU A 923 -12.41 -21.94 -31.37
CA LEU A 923 -10.95 -21.86 -31.51
C LEU A 923 -10.30 -23.25 -31.61
N LYS A 924 -10.77 -24.24 -30.83
CA LYS A 924 -10.32 -25.64 -30.94
C LYS A 924 -10.67 -26.22 -32.31
N MET A 925 -11.87 -25.98 -32.82
CA MET A 925 -12.32 -26.54 -34.10
C MET A 925 -11.64 -25.89 -35.32
N LYS A 926 -11.30 -24.60 -35.22
CA LYS A 926 -10.67 -23.82 -36.28
C LYS A 926 -9.15 -24.01 -36.35
N PHE A 927 -8.47 -24.02 -35.20
CA PHE A 927 -7.00 -24.09 -35.16
C PHE A 927 -6.46 -25.45 -34.71
N GLY A 928 -7.31 -26.33 -34.18
CA GLY A 928 -6.95 -27.65 -33.66
C GLY A 928 -7.03 -28.79 -34.67
N GLU A 929 -6.54 -28.57 -35.89
CA GLU A 929 -6.46 -29.59 -36.95
C GLU A 929 -5.32 -30.61 -36.73
N GLY A 930 -4.64 -30.55 -35.57
CA GLY A 930 -3.58 -31.47 -35.18
C GLY A 930 -4.05 -32.50 -34.16
N TYR A 931 -3.57 -33.72 -34.28
CA TYR A 931 -3.62 -34.75 -33.25
C TYR A 931 -2.21 -35.01 -32.75
N ILE A 932 -2.10 -35.33 -31.47
CA ILE A 932 -0.85 -35.65 -30.82
C ILE A 932 -0.94 -37.08 -30.32
N LEU A 933 -0.01 -37.89 -30.82
CA LEU A 933 0.26 -39.23 -30.32
C LEU A 933 1.46 -39.17 -29.38
N GLU A 934 1.26 -39.41 -28.09
CA GLU A 934 2.35 -39.67 -27.16
C GLU A 934 2.45 -41.17 -26.94
N LEU A 935 3.64 -41.74 -27.14
CA LEU A 935 3.89 -43.15 -26.91
C LEU A 935 4.97 -43.37 -25.86
N GLN A 936 4.78 -44.46 -25.13
CA GLN A 936 5.79 -45.04 -24.26
C GLN A 936 6.20 -46.40 -24.82
N CYS A 937 7.47 -46.50 -25.24
CA CYS A 937 8.05 -47.68 -25.86
C CYS A 937 9.42 -47.98 -25.23
N GLN A 938 9.86 -49.24 -25.27
CA GLN A 938 11.21 -49.61 -24.83
C GLN A 938 12.27 -49.19 -25.85
N ASP A 939 11.94 -49.21 -27.15
CA ASP A 939 12.81 -48.78 -28.25
C ASP A 939 12.03 -47.95 -29.28
N ILE A 940 12.18 -46.62 -29.19
CA ILE A 940 11.49 -45.65 -30.06
C ILE A 940 11.92 -45.80 -31.52
N ASP A 941 13.19 -46.14 -31.77
CA ASP A 941 13.74 -46.19 -33.12
C ASP A 941 13.24 -47.41 -33.89
N GLN A 942 13.01 -48.52 -33.18
CA GLN A 942 12.34 -49.69 -33.75
C GLN A 942 10.87 -49.37 -34.10
N PHE A 943 10.12 -48.75 -33.18
CA PHE A 943 8.72 -48.38 -33.42
C PHE A 943 8.58 -47.42 -34.60
N HIS A 944 9.45 -46.42 -34.69
CA HIS A 944 9.42 -45.43 -35.78
C HIS A 944 9.57 -46.10 -37.15
N LYS A 945 10.56 -46.98 -37.30
CA LYS A 945 10.81 -47.69 -38.56
C LYS A 945 9.69 -48.68 -38.91
N GLU A 946 9.27 -49.50 -37.96
CA GLU A 946 8.30 -50.58 -38.23
C GLU A 946 6.87 -50.07 -38.44
N MET A 947 6.43 -49.04 -37.70
CA MET A 947 5.03 -48.63 -37.69
C MET A 947 4.78 -47.30 -38.40
N VAL A 948 5.67 -46.32 -38.22
CA VAL A 948 5.48 -44.99 -38.82
C VAL A 948 5.93 -44.99 -40.28
N GLU A 949 7.13 -45.49 -40.56
CA GLU A 949 7.68 -45.56 -41.92
C GLU A 949 7.14 -46.77 -42.72
N ASN A 950 7.26 -47.99 -42.19
CA ASN A 950 6.82 -49.21 -42.91
C ASN A 950 5.30 -49.47 -42.79
N GLY A 951 4.71 -49.15 -41.64
CA GLY A 951 3.29 -49.41 -41.34
C GLY A 951 2.30 -48.33 -41.82
N ASN A 952 2.81 -47.22 -42.39
CA ASN A 952 2.03 -46.04 -42.80
C ASN A 952 0.96 -45.67 -41.75
N LEU A 953 1.38 -45.44 -40.52
CA LEU A 953 0.45 -45.14 -39.41
C LEU A 953 -0.41 -43.89 -39.69
N PHE A 954 0.16 -42.89 -40.36
CA PHE A 954 -0.47 -41.58 -40.60
C PHE A 954 -0.92 -41.35 -42.06
N ASN A 955 -0.98 -42.40 -42.89
CA ASN A 955 -1.43 -42.32 -44.29
C ASN A 955 -0.83 -41.16 -45.09
N SER A 956 0.50 -40.94 -45.01
CA SER A 956 1.26 -39.88 -45.72
C SER A 956 1.09 -38.44 -45.19
N ASN A 957 0.37 -38.23 -44.08
CA ASN A 957 0.23 -36.89 -43.52
C ASN A 957 1.55 -36.39 -42.90
N PRO A 958 1.85 -35.08 -43.01
CA PRO A 958 3.05 -34.51 -42.38
C PRO A 958 2.96 -34.64 -40.86
N TYR A 959 4.03 -35.17 -40.26
CA TYR A 959 4.16 -35.34 -38.82
C TYR A 959 5.45 -34.70 -38.31
N ASP A 960 5.38 -34.10 -37.13
CA ASP A 960 6.53 -33.61 -36.38
C ASP A 960 6.81 -34.56 -35.23
N MET A 961 8.00 -35.18 -35.21
CA MET A 961 8.44 -36.08 -34.14
C MET A 961 9.36 -35.36 -33.16
N GLU A 962 9.00 -35.40 -31.87
CA GLU A 962 9.79 -34.89 -30.76
C GLU A 962 10.13 -36.06 -29.80
N LYS A 963 11.42 -36.40 -29.69
CA LYS A 963 11.90 -37.35 -28.67
C LYS A 963 12.00 -36.65 -27.32
N ILE A 964 11.10 -37.00 -26.40
CA ILE A 964 11.04 -36.42 -25.05
C ILE A 964 12.04 -37.11 -24.12
N SER A 965 12.16 -38.44 -24.23
CA SER A 965 13.14 -39.27 -23.51
C SER A 965 13.46 -40.53 -24.31
N ASN A 966 14.39 -41.37 -23.84
CA ASN A 966 14.73 -42.64 -24.52
C ASN A 966 13.54 -43.60 -24.64
N ASN A 967 12.52 -43.47 -23.78
CA ASN A 967 11.36 -44.36 -23.76
C ASN A 967 10.03 -43.64 -24.06
N ARG A 968 10.04 -42.33 -24.33
CA ARG A 968 8.86 -41.54 -24.69
C ARG A 968 9.09 -40.68 -25.92
N ALA A 969 8.18 -40.81 -26.88
CA ALA A 969 8.16 -39.99 -28.09
C ALA A 969 6.79 -39.35 -28.28
N LYS A 970 6.80 -38.17 -28.91
CA LYS A 970 5.61 -37.42 -29.25
C LYS A 970 5.58 -37.18 -30.74
N TYR A 971 4.43 -37.43 -31.36
CA TYR A 971 4.17 -37.19 -32.77
C TYR A 971 3.01 -36.21 -32.88
N GLU A 972 3.25 -35.05 -33.47
CA GLU A 972 2.21 -34.09 -33.82
C GLU A 972 1.86 -34.28 -35.29
N VAL A 973 0.62 -34.67 -35.59
CA VAL A 973 0.18 -35.02 -36.94
C VAL A 973 -1.06 -34.22 -37.28
N LYS A 974 -1.07 -33.57 -38.44
CA LYS A 974 -2.28 -32.91 -38.95
C LYS A 974 -3.16 -33.95 -39.64
N MET A 975 -4.21 -34.40 -38.95
CA MET A 975 -5.17 -35.36 -39.48
C MET A 975 -6.59 -34.87 -39.19
N THR A 976 -7.47 -34.97 -40.18
CA THR A 976 -8.89 -34.61 -40.05
C THR A 976 -9.83 -35.82 -40.19
N ARG A 977 -9.32 -36.98 -40.63
CA ARG A 977 -10.06 -38.22 -40.91
C ARG A 977 -9.20 -39.46 -40.61
N ASN A 978 -9.84 -40.63 -40.48
CA ASN A 978 -9.24 -41.95 -40.24
C ASN A 978 -8.74 -42.20 -38.80
N LEU A 979 -9.32 -41.53 -37.81
CA LEU A 979 -8.92 -41.70 -36.41
C LEU A 979 -9.09 -43.14 -35.94
N GLY A 980 -10.18 -43.81 -36.36
CA GLY A 980 -10.44 -45.21 -36.00
C GLY A 980 -9.36 -46.18 -36.49
N THR A 981 -8.77 -45.94 -37.66
CA THR A 981 -7.67 -46.78 -38.19
C THR A 981 -6.37 -46.64 -37.40
N VAL A 982 -6.08 -45.43 -36.90
CA VAL A 982 -4.91 -45.17 -36.03
C VAL A 982 -5.10 -45.88 -34.69
N PHE A 983 -6.28 -45.74 -34.08
CA PHE A 983 -6.62 -46.46 -32.85
C PHE A 983 -6.52 -47.98 -33.01
N GLU A 984 -7.05 -48.54 -34.10
CA GLU A 984 -7.00 -49.98 -34.35
C GLU A 984 -5.55 -50.50 -34.49
N LYS A 985 -4.70 -49.77 -35.22
CA LYS A 985 -3.28 -50.12 -35.35
C LYS A 985 -2.55 -50.01 -34.01
N MET A 986 -2.79 -48.96 -33.22
CA MET A 986 -2.14 -48.77 -31.92
C MET A 986 -2.57 -49.82 -30.89
N GLU A 987 -3.84 -50.25 -30.88
CA GLU A 987 -4.30 -51.36 -30.04
C GLU A 987 -3.65 -52.70 -30.43
N LYS A 988 -3.48 -52.97 -31.73
CA LYS A 988 -2.70 -54.13 -32.19
C LYS A 988 -1.25 -54.07 -31.70
N CYS A 989 -0.63 -52.89 -31.75
CA CYS A 989 0.73 -52.68 -31.24
C CYS A 989 0.83 -52.94 -29.72
N LYS A 990 -0.18 -52.50 -28.96
CA LYS A 990 -0.25 -52.75 -27.52
C LYS A 990 -0.37 -54.24 -27.21
N LYS A 991 -1.21 -54.98 -27.95
CA LYS A 991 -1.33 -56.44 -27.85
C LYS A 991 -0.03 -57.18 -28.21
N SER A 992 0.73 -56.66 -29.18
CA SER A 992 2.02 -57.23 -29.58
C SER A 992 3.19 -56.94 -28.61
N GLY A 993 2.99 -56.06 -27.62
CA GLY A 993 4.02 -55.69 -26.65
C GLY A 993 5.06 -54.66 -27.14
N LEU A 994 4.98 -54.23 -28.41
CA LEU A 994 5.85 -53.18 -28.97
C LEU A 994 5.64 -51.83 -28.29
N VAL A 995 4.42 -51.53 -27.86
CA VAL A 995 4.08 -50.28 -27.16
C VAL A 995 3.62 -50.62 -25.76
N THR A 996 4.25 -50.02 -24.74
CA THR A 996 3.83 -50.20 -23.35
C THR A 996 2.55 -49.42 -23.06
N ASP A 997 2.47 -48.19 -23.57
CA ASP A 997 1.26 -47.36 -23.50
C ASP A 997 1.27 -46.26 -24.56
N TYR A 998 0.08 -45.77 -24.93
CA TYR A 998 -0.08 -44.64 -25.85
C TYR A 998 -1.24 -43.74 -25.42
N SER A 999 -1.15 -42.46 -25.78
CA SER A 999 -2.24 -41.49 -25.72
C SER A 999 -2.37 -40.83 -27.09
N PHE A 1000 -3.60 -40.71 -27.58
CA PHE A 1000 -3.87 -40.07 -28.87
C PHE A 1000 -4.99 -39.04 -28.68
N ASN A 1001 -4.61 -37.76 -28.72
CA ASN A 1001 -5.46 -36.65 -28.30
C ASN A 1001 -5.49 -35.59 -29.38
N GLN A 1002 -6.62 -34.90 -29.54
CA GLN A 1002 -6.64 -33.66 -30.31
C GLN A 1002 -5.78 -32.59 -29.62
N THR A 1003 -5.24 -31.65 -30.41
CA THR A 1003 -4.53 -30.50 -29.86
C THR A 1003 -5.40 -29.71 -28.88
N SER A 1004 -4.90 -29.52 -27.66
CA SER A 1004 -5.59 -28.74 -26.64
C SER A 1004 -5.57 -27.24 -26.92
N LEU A 1005 -6.45 -26.47 -26.29
CA LEU A 1005 -6.43 -25.00 -26.38
C LEU A 1005 -5.07 -24.44 -25.91
N GLU A 1006 -4.43 -25.07 -24.92
CA GLU A 1006 -3.09 -24.73 -24.46
C GLU A 1006 -2.05 -24.86 -25.58
N GLN A 1007 -2.14 -25.90 -26.42
CA GLN A 1007 -1.22 -26.09 -27.53
C GLN A 1007 -1.46 -25.12 -28.67
N ILE A 1008 -2.73 -24.86 -28.99
CA ILE A 1008 -3.13 -23.81 -29.94
C ILE A 1008 -2.56 -22.47 -29.48
N PHE A 1009 -2.75 -22.14 -28.20
CA PHE A 1009 -2.18 -20.96 -27.58
C PHE A 1009 -0.66 -20.92 -27.71
N ILE A 1010 0.04 -22.02 -27.45
CA ILE A 1010 1.51 -22.09 -27.56
C ILE A 1010 1.98 -21.88 -29.01
N LYS A 1011 1.25 -22.39 -29.99
CA LYS A 1011 1.54 -22.14 -31.41
C LYS A 1011 1.45 -20.65 -31.74
N PHE A 1012 0.47 -19.94 -31.18
CA PHE A 1012 0.39 -18.48 -31.30
C PHE A 1012 1.46 -17.76 -30.46
N ALA A 1013 1.75 -18.23 -29.25
CA ALA A 1013 2.75 -17.65 -28.37
C ALA A 1013 4.18 -17.82 -28.92
N LYS A 1014 4.47 -18.86 -29.71
CA LYS A 1014 5.73 -19.01 -30.46
C LYS A 1014 5.94 -17.88 -31.49
N LYS A 1015 4.87 -17.22 -31.97
CA LYS A 1015 4.96 -16.02 -32.83
C LYS A 1015 5.30 -14.76 -32.04
N GLN A 1016 5.24 -14.78 -30.71
CA GLN A 1016 5.69 -13.68 -29.87
C GLN A 1016 7.18 -13.45 -30.13
N VAL A 1017 7.55 -12.23 -30.50
CA VAL A 1017 8.97 -11.88 -30.63
C VAL A 1017 9.58 -12.00 -29.24
N ASN A 1018 10.58 -12.88 -29.05
CA ASN A 1018 11.26 -13.05 -27.77
C ASN A 1018 11.93 -11.71 -27.41
N VAL A 1019 11.30 -10.93 -26.53
CA VAL A 1019 11.90 -9.78 -25.87
C VAL A 1019 12.83 -10.30 -24.76
N SER A 1020 13.86 -11.05 -25.14
CA SER A 1020 14.93 -11.47 -24.25
C SER A 1020 16.13 -11.95 -25.05
N ASN A 1021 16.96 -10.99 -25.43
CA ASN A 1021 18.42 -11.08 -25.36
C ASN A 1021 18.99 -9.66 -25.61
N ASN A 1022 19.00 -8.86 -24.53
CA ASN A 1022 19.93 -7.74 -24.32
C ASN A 1022 19.84 -7.23 -22.89
#